data_AF-A0A246GM28-F1
#
_entry.id   AF-A0A246GM28-F1
#
_cell.length_a   1.000
_cell.length_b   1.000
_cell.length_c   1.000
_cell.angle_alpha   90.00
_cell.angle_beta   90.00
_cell.angle_gamma   90.00
#
_symmetry.space_group_name_H-M   'P 1'
#
loop_
_entity.id
_entity.type
_entity.pdbx_description
1 polymer ?
#
loop_
_entity_poly.entity_id
_entity_poly.type
_entity_poly.pdbx_seq_one_letter_code
_entity_poly.pdbx_strand_id
1 'polypeptide(L)'
;MTIENIIEICVAIDVAIFGIAYPIIVDKISNIGEKYNSEYISVLFNNDFPQKALKKKICHRQFEISIFKLTLFTTILTFSFLIFNFEPLFGWDNIIINNSAKLLVFSSSTFLAVFFFIWLDKVSIYNGKSTSLLKYIISKYNELDDNSEIKAYYLKSINELTFYAINKQDEHLQKTLLEFYYQEFSKIRKNHDKSKPLIYPIDLYFLVNNLNTELINSENRKLLAIEHRAVSGIWLLGEDFESITISEETYSWLWRNLYTICDNDKFVKMYWANANQYLDFRLQYIPADYNFEERKIVNESEIKKRDEERETFLELHYALGGLILYRKKYETLKYLFEYSQSLPPKYVLLPETMTTIFKWFENFSNEFKNRKTPIDLKYYFPELDNLGNRRQVNYWICSYISVLFIRQYSLNTRYPFQNFISLPKLSEDIIELNNWLDTMSFFEKCLNDTLENKELIKSLDFEKIVIENKAIFEKFIQDLKESISAKIGKQKLEAALSDEKIKVFEENTNRIIVDAFSKYNSIYNIEQHTEIDDRLKLTINGGVTLLPKSAFTDGDIQHMFYDTVFAEQIAEYNIQKFIPNSFLVSKTKRYLLNKDNIINGLEKLIGNNQNIIIIGVNIRHDLNEIITKSKFANILVKIPSYESNVEDVLFVLNKIDLPYIEHKEIQEKEIERFKLNKINEELNLYSSIIDLNTPENKDLKDEWKLDKENNNLDLKVQVSIVFLAIIYWKKQRDIIQINFASQYKEQGIQSELSEIEILRNDTKQKLADNT
;
A
#
# COMPACT_ATOMS: atom_id res chain seq x y z
N MET A 1 -2.94 -86.19 -25.97
CA MET A 1 -1.80 -85.29 -25.72
C MET A 1 -1.31 -85.57 -24.32
N THR A 2 -0.14 -86.18 -24.16
CA THR A 2 0.43 -86.50 -22.84
C THR A 2 0.82 -85.19 -22.13
N ILE A 3 0.62 -85.11 -20.82
CA ILE A 3 0.87 -83.90 -20.01
C ILE A 3 2.34 -83.44 -20.11
N GLU A 4 3.27 -84.34 -20.43
CA GLU A 4 4.69 -84.02 -20.65
C GLU A 4 4.92 -83.04 -21.81
N ASN A 5 4.19 -83.18 -22.92
CA ASN A 5 4.33 -82.27 -24.07
C ASN A 5 3.88 -80.84 -23.73
N ILE A 6 2.96 -80.68 -22.77
CA ILE A 6 2.45 -79.37 -22.35
C ILE A 6 3.52 -78.59 -21.59
N ILE A 7 4.33 -79.27 -20.77
CA ILE A 7 5.39 -78.65 -19.96
C ILE A 7 6.53 -78.17 -20.85
N GLU A 8 6.95 -78.97 -21.83
CA GLU A 8 7.99 -78.57 -22.78
C GLU A 8 7.60 -77.30 -23.55
N ILE A 9 6.32 -77.19 -23.94
CA ILE A 9 5.78 -75.98 -24.59
C ILE A 9 5.80 -74.78 -23.64
N CYS A 10 5.35 -74.94 -22.38
CA CYS A 10 5.36 -73.86 -21.39
C CYS A 10 6.78 -73.35 -21.10
N VAL A 11 7.74 -74.27 -20.89
CA VAL A 11 9.14 -73.91 -20.64
C VAL A 11 9.75 -73.18 -21.85
N ALA A 12 9.48 -73.64 -23.07
CA ALA A 12 9.96 -72.97 -24.28
C ALA A 12 9.39 -71.53 -24.42
N ILE A 13 8.10 -71.34 -24.14
CA ILE A 13 7.45 -70.02 -24.17
C ILE A 13 8.05 -69.09 -23.11
N ASP A 14 8.20 -69.57 -21.87
CA ASP A 14 8.72 -68.74 -20.77
C ASP A 14 10.18 -68.35 -21.00
N VAL A 15 11.00 -69.24 -21.55
CA VAL A 15 12.39 -68.94 -21.96
C VAL A 15 12.41 -67.91 -23.10
N ALA A 16 11.50 -68.00 -24.07
CA ALA A 16 11.41 -67.01 -25.14
C ALA A 16 10.99 -65.62 -24.62
N ILE A 17 10.02 -65.57 -23.69
CA ILE A 17 9.58 -64.33 -23.04
C ILE A 17 10.73 -63.73 -22.24
N PHE A 18 11.44 -64.53 -21.44
CA PHE A 18 12.52 -64.05 -20.58
C PHE A 18 13.79 -63.67 -21.37
N GLY A 19 14.23 -64.52 -22.29
CA GLY A 19 15.51 -64.38 -22.97
C GLY A 19 15.50 -63.45 -24.18
N ILE A 20 14.36 -63.31 -24.86
CA ILE A 20 14.25 -62.54 -26.11
C ILE A 20 13.31 -61.35 -25.94
N ALA A 21 12.05 -61.60 -25.57
CA ALA A 21 11.03 -60.56 -25.62
C ALA A 21 11.22 -59.48 -24.53
N TYR A 22 11.56 -59.90 -23.31
CA TYR A 22 11.72 -58.98 -22.18
C TYR A 22 12.85 -57.94 -22.40
N PRO A 23 14.09 -58.30 -22.80
CA PRO A 23 15.13 -57.32 -23.10
C PRO A 23 14.73 -56.30 -24.18
N ILE A 24 14.08 -56.76 -25.26
CA ILE A 24 13.61 -55.89 -26.35
C ILE A 24 12.59 -54.87 -25.84
N ILE A 25 11.65 -55.30 -25.00
CA ILE A 25 10.63 -54.41 -24.44
C ILE A 25 11.25 -53.41 -23.46
N VAL A 26 12.21 -53.83 -22.63
CA VAL A 26 12.91 -52.93 -21.70
C VAL A 26 13.65 -51.81 -22.45
N ASP A 27 14.32 -52.13 -23.55
CA ASP A 27 14.94 -51.12 -24.43
C ASP A 27 13.92 -50.15 -25.03
N LYS A 28 12.74 -50.64 -25.43
CA LYS A 28 11.65 -49.76 -25.88
C LYS A 28 11.07 -48.90 -24.76
N ILE A 29 11.10 -49.34 -23.52
CA ILE A 29 10.59 -48.58 -22.37
C ILE A 29 11.52 -47.41 -22.02
N SER A 30 12.84 -47.60 -22.07
CA SER A 30 13.79 -46.51 -21.79
C SER A 30 13.62 -45.31 -22.72
N ASN A 31 13.14 -45.54 -23.94
CA ASN A 31 13.00 -44.50 -24.97
C ASN A 31 11.63 -43.79 -24.95
N ILE A 32 10.69 -44.18 -24.08
CA ILE A 32 9.34 -43.61 -24.04
C ILE A 32 9.38 -42.12 -23.72
N GLY A 33 10.11 -41.71 -22.68
CA GLY A 33 10.22 -40.31 -22.28
C GLY A 33 10.94 -39.45 -23.32
N GLU A 34 12.05 -39.97 -23.86
CA GLU A 34 12.86 -39.27 -24.87
C GLU A 34 12.06 -38.96 -26.13
N LYS A 35 11.21 -39.89 -26.59
CA LYS A 35 10.40 -39.71 -27.80
C LYS A 35 9.53 -38.46 -27.75
N TYR A 36 8.93 -38.17 -26.60
CA TYR A 36 8.02 -37.04 -26.41
C TYR A 36 8.69 -35.84 -25.73
N ASN A 37 9.98 -35.95 -25.38
CA ASN A 37 10.69 -34.99 -24.54
C ASN A 37 9.94 -34.70 -23.24
N SER A 38 9.51 -35.76 -22.55
CA SER A 38 8.63 -35.73 -21.38
C SER A 38 9.23 -36.51 -20.22
N GLU A 39 9.26 -35.88 -19.05
CA GLU A 39 9.68 -36.56 -17.81
C GLU A 39 8.52 -37.32 -17.15
N TYR A 40 7.28 -36.86 -17.34
CA TYR A 40 6.11 -37.43 -16.67
C TYR A 40 5.51 -38.64 -17.37
N ILE A 41 5.59 -38.75 -18.70
CA ILE A 41 5.02 -39.90 -19.44
C ILE A 41 5.67 -41.23 -18.99
N SER A 42 6.98 -41.24 -18.73
CA SER A 42 7.68 -42.40 -18.19
C SER A 42 7.19 -42.78 -16.79
N VAL A 43 6.88 -41.78 -15.95
CA VAL A 43 6.29 -42.00 -14.62
C VAL A 43 4.89 -42.58 -14.73
N LEU A 44 4.06 -42.09 -15.66
CA LEU A 44 2.73 -42.65 -15.90
C LEU A 44 2.81 -44.10 -16.35
N PHE A 45 3.71 -44.42 -17.29
CA PHE A 45 3.92 -45.81 -17.72
C PHE A 45 4.33 -46.71 -16.55
N ASN A 46 5.20 -46.24 -15.66
CA ASN A 46 5.62 -47.00 -14.48
C ASN A 46 4.51 -47.22 -13.45
N ASN A 47 3.45 -46.42 -13.47
CA ASN A 47 2.27 -46.57 -12.60
C ASN A 47 1.16 -47.42 -13.22
N ASP A 48 1.25 -47.74 -14.51
CA ASP A 48 0.28 -48.57 -15.22
C ASP A 48 0.52 -50.07 -15.00
N PHE A 49 -0.55 -50.85 -14.94
CA PHE A 49 -0.47 -52.31 -14.86
C PHE A 49 -0.01 -52.92 -16.21
N PRO A 50 0.91 -53.91 -16.23
CA PRO A 50 1.53 -54.62 -15.10
C PRO A 50 2.91 -54.06 -14.66
N GLN A 51 3.31 -52.89 -15.16
CA GLN A 51 4.58 -52.24 -14.81
C GLN A 51 4.58 -51.65 -13.39
N LYS A 52 3.40 -51.35 -12.85
CA LYS A 52 3.18 -50.81 -11.50
C LYS A 52 4.06 -51.49 -10.45
N ALA A 53 4.88 -50.70 -9.77
CA ALA A 53 5.76 -51.18 -8.71
C ALA A 53 5.00 -51.40 -7.40
N LEU A 54 5.16 -52.57 -6.80
CA LEU A 54 4.73 -52.86 -5.43
C LEU A 54 5.85 -52.44 -4.49
N LYS A 55 5.55 -51.49 -3.59
CA LYS A 55 6.48 -51.03 -2.57
C LYS A 55 6.24 -51.81 -1.29
N LYS A 56 7.21 -52.63 -0.86
CA LYS A 56 7.15 -53.35 0.42
C LYS A 56 8.39 -53.05 1.25
N LYS A 57 8.17 -52.64 2.50
CA LYS A 57 9.25 -52.39 3.46
C LYS A 57 9.55 -53.70 4.20
N ILE A 58 10.73 -54.27 3.97
CA ILE A 58 11.21 -55.48 4.67
C ILE A 58 12.55 -55.12 5.33
N CYS A 59 12.64 -55.32 6.64
CA CYS A 59 13.89 -55.21 7.42
C CYS A 59 14.71 -53.94 7.13
N HIS A 60 14.09 -52.76 7.28
CA HIS A 60 14.68 -51.42 7.06
C HIS A 60 15.06 -51.04 5.61
N ARG A 61 14.86 -51.90 4.61
CA ARG A 61 15.04 -51.58 3.18
C ARG A 61 13.71 -51.55 2.44
N GLN A 62 13.56 -50.58 1.55
CA GLN A 62 12.40 -50.44 0.67
C GLN A 62 12.69 -51.21 -0.63
N PHE A 63 11.92 -52.26 -0.90
CA PHE A 63 12.00 -53.01 -2.14
C PHE A 63 10.89 -52.57 -3.08
N GLU A 64 11.25 -52.27 -4.33
CA GLU A 64 10.33 -51.91 -5.41
C GLU A 64 10.48 -52.94 -6.54
N ILE A 65 9.45 -53.76 -6.76
CA ILE A 65 9.39 -54.77 -7.84
C ILE A 65 8.09 -54.58 -8.61
N SER A 66 8.15 -54.53 -9.94
CA SER A 66 6.96 -54.44 -10.79
C SER A 66 6.15 -55.73 -10.76
N ILE A 67 4.82 -55.64 -10.94
CA ILE A 67 3.94 -56.81 -10.96
C ILE A 67 4.35 -57.79 -12.07
N PHE A 68 4.80 -57.30 -13.23
CA PHE A 68 5.36 -58.14 -14.28
C PHE A 68 6.61 -58.89 -13.83
N LYS A 69 7.60 -58.20 -13.23
CA LYS A 69 8.82 -58.84 -12.70
C LYS A 69 8.50 -59.85 -11.61
N LEU A 70 7.55 -59.55 -10.74
CA LEU A 70 7.08 -60.48 -9.71
C LEU A 70 6.50 -61.74 -10.35
N THR A 71 5.64 -61.57 -11.36
CA THR A 71 5.01 -62.69 -12.10
C THR A 71 6.07 -63.56 -12.78
N LEU A 72 7.04 -62.93 -13.43
CA LEU A 72 8.18 -63.59 -14.04
C LEU A 72 9.00 -64.40 -13.02
N PHE A 73 9.39 -63.78 -11.89
CA PHE A 73 10.12 -64.48 -10.84
C PHE A 73 9.31 -65.62 -10.23
N THR A 74 8.00 -65.44 -10.04
CA THR A 74 7.14 -66.52 -9.55
C THR A 74 7.11 -67.68 -10.52
N THR A 75 6.96 -67.44 -11.83
CA THR A 75 6.97 -68.50 -12.85
C THR A 75 8.32 -69.22 -12.93
N ILE A 76 9.44 -68.51 -12.79
CA ILE A 76 10.76 -69.16 -12.73
C ILE A 76 10.88 -70.03 -11.47
N LEU A 77 10.36 -69.56 -10.33
CA LEU A 77 10.38 -70.31 -9.08
C LEU A 77 9.52 -71.58 -9.16
N THR A 78 8.43 -71.56 -9.93
CA THR A 78 7.58 -72.75 -10.09
C THR A 78 8.30 -73.91 -10.80
N PHE A 79 9.28 -73.63 -11.67
CA PHE A 79 10.12 -74.67 -12.28
C PHE A 79 10.97 -75.43 -11.27
N SER A 80 11.28 -74.86 -10.10
CA SER A 80 12.01 -75.58 -9.05
C SER A 80 11.22 -76.80 -8.57
N PHE A 81 9.89 -76.76 -8.58
CA PHE A 81 9.03 -77.89 -8.24
C PHE A 81 8.99 -78.98 -9.33
N LEU A 82 9.46 -78.70 -10.54
CA LEU A 82 9.68 -79.72 -11.59
C LEU A 82 11.05 -80.37 -11.47
N ILE A 83 12.06 -79.61 -11.02
CA ILE A 83 13.44 -80.08 -10.89
C ILE A 83 13.60 -80.94 -9.63
N PHE A 84 13.00 -80.52 -8.52
CA PHE A 84 13.01 -81.25 -7.26
C PHE A 84 11.68 -81.96 -7.08
N ASN A 85 11.68 -83.29 -7.23
CA ASN A 85 10.50 -84.14 -7.00
C ASN A 85 10.14 -84.14 -5.50
N PHE A 86 9.37 -83.17 -5.05
CA PHE A 86 8.84 -83.12 -3.69
C PHE A 86 7.57 -83.98 -3.57
N GLU A 87 7.47 -84.79 -2.51
CA GLU A 87 6.24 -85.50 -2.18
C GLU A 87 5.12 -84.50 -1.79
N PRO A 88 3.85 -84.77 -2.15
CA PRO A 88 2.75 -83.87 -1.86
C PRO A 88 2.57 -83.68 -0.35
N LEU A 89 2.49 -82.41 0.10
CA LEU A 89 2.36 -82.03 1.51
C LEU A 89 1.10 -82.58 2.20
N PHE A 90 0.07 -82.95 1.42
CA PHE A 90 -1.19 -83.50 1.91
C PHE A 90 -1.48 -84.82 1.18
N GLY A 91 -1.57 -85.92 1.93
CA GLY A 91 -1.76 -87.29 1.43
C GLY A 91 -3.18 -87.60 0.92
N TRP A 92 -3.76 -86.71 0.12
CA TRP A 92 -5.05 -86.93 -0.53
C TRP A 92 -4.83 -87.40 -1.98
N ASP A 93 -5.32 -88.58 -2.30
CA ASP A 93 -5.11 -89.21 -3.61
C ASP A 93 -6.14 -88.68 -4.63
N ASN A 94 -5.82 -87.55 -5.25
CA ASN A 94 -6.64 -86.91 -6.27
C ASN A 94 -5.77 -86.55 -7.49
N ILE A 95 -6.35 -86.64 -8.70
CA ILE A 95 -5.68 -86.33 -9.99
C ILE A 95 -5.03 -84.93 -9.98
N ILE A 96 -5.65 -83.99 -9.26
CA ILE A 96 -5.20 -82.60 -9.10
C ILE A 96 -3.93 -82.53 -8.23
N ILE A 97 -3.84 -83.34 -7.18
CA ILE A 97 -2.71 -83.33 -6.23
C ILE A 97 -1.50 -84.03 -6.85
N ASN A 98 -1.74 -85.15 -7.54
CA ASN A 98 -0.69 -85.92 -8.21
C ASN A 98 -0.07 -85.18 -9.42
N ASN A 99 -0.80 -84.24 -10.04
CA ASN A 99 -0.28 -83.37 -11.10
C ASN A 99 -0.10 -81.91 -10.66
N SER A 100 -0.11 -81.64 -9.36
CA SER A 100 -0.15 -80.28 -8.80
C SER A 100 1.01 -79.41 -9.29
N ALA A 101 2.24 -79.92 -9.32
CA ALA A 101 3.40 -79.20 -9.85
C ALA A 101 3.25 -78.85 -11.34
N LYS A 102 2.75 -79.80 -12.14
CA LYS A 102 2.53 -79.62 -13.59
C LYS A 102 1.43 -78.59 -13.87
N LEU A 103 0.32 -78.66 -13.11
CA LEU A 103 -0.79 -77.71 -13.18
C LEU A 103 -0.39 -76.31 -12.72
N LEU A 104 0.43 -76.22 -11.68
CA LEU A 104 0.93 -74.97 -11.14
C LEU A 104 1.84 -74.26 -12.16
N VAL A 105 2.77 -74.97 -12.78
CA VAL A 105 3.59 -74.43 -13.87
C VAL A 105 2.73 -73.99 -15.05
N PHE A 106 1.81 -74.84 -15.53
CA PHE A 106 0.91 -74.48 -16.62
C PHE A 106 0.10 -73.21 -16.31
N SER A 107 -0.41 -73.08 -15.08
CA SER A 107 -1.17 -71.90 -14.64
C SER A 107 -0.31 -70.63 -14.57
N SER A 108 0.93 -70.73 -14.05
CA SER A 108 1.87 -69.61 -13.96
C SER A 108 2.39 -69.17 -15.34
N SER A 109 2.69 -70.11 -16.24
CA SER A 109 3.07 -69.80 -17.62
C SER A 109 1.90 -69.15 -18.40
N THR A 110 0.67 -69.64 -18.20
CA THR A 110 -0.53 -69.02 -18.81
C THR A 110 -0.72 -67.59 -18.30
N PHE A 111 -0.58 -67.37 -16.99
CA PHE A 111 -0.71 -66.04 -16.39
C PHE A 111 0.41 -65.10 -16.84
N LEU A 112 1.65 -65.59 -16.94
CA LEU A 112 2.79 -64.83 -17.48
C LEU A 112 2.55 -64.44 -18.94
N ALA A 113 2.04 -65.35 -19.78
CA ALA A 113 1.70 -65.05 -21.16
C ALA A 113 0.60 -63.99 -21.27
N VAL A 114 -0.47 -64.09 -20.46
CA VAL A 114 -1.54 -63.07 -20.40
C VAL A 114 -0.97 -61.71 -19.99
N PHE A 115 -0.16 -61.66 -18.93
CA PHE A 115 0.46 -60.42 -18.46
C PHE A 115 1.45 -59.84 -19.47
N PHE A 116 2.16 -60.71 -20.21
CA PHE A 116 3.04 -60.29 -21.29
C PHE A 116 2.27 -59.59 -22.42
N PHE A 117 1.14 -60.15 -22.87
CA PHE A 117 0.31 -59.49 -23.89
C PHE A 117 -0.25 -58.15 -23.41
N ILE A 118 -0.74 -58.08 -22.16
CA ILE A 118 -1.21 -56.81 -21.57
C ILE A 118 -0.07 -55.79 -21.51
N TRP A 119 1.14 -56.21 -21.12
CA TRP A 119 2.30 -55.33 -21.07
C TRP A 119 2.72 -54.84 -22.46
N LEU A 120 2.70 -55.73 -23.46
CA LEU A 120 2.99 -55.39 -24.86
C LEU A 120 2.00 -54.37 -25.41
N ASP A 121 0.70 -54.53 -25.14
CA ASP A 121 -0.33 -53.56 -25.53
C ASP A 121 -0.06 -52.18 -24.90
N LYS A 122 0.32 -52.13 -23.61
CA LYS A 122 0.68 -50.87 -22.95
C LYS A 122 1.92 -50.22 -23.56
N VAL A 123 2.97 -50.99 -23.79
CA VAL A 123 4.19 -50.48 -24.44
C VAL A 123 3.87 -49.97 -25.85
N SER A 124 2.99 -50.65 -26.58
CA SER A 124 2.52 -50.23 -27.90
C SER A 124 1.74 -48.91 -27.86
N ILE A 125 0.91 -48.66 -26.84
CA ILE A 125 0.20 -47.38 -26.67
C ILE A 125 1.20 -46.24 -26.42
N TYR A 126 2.15 -46.44 -25.50
CA TYR A 126 3.13 -45.41 -25.14
C TYR A 126 4.18 -45.16 -26.22
N ASN A 127 4.59 -46.19 -26.98
CA ASN A 127 5.53 -46.03 -28.10
C ASN A 127 4.85 -45.83 -29.47
N GLY A 128 3.53 -45.90 -29.53
CA GLY A 128 2.74 -45.86 -30.77
C GLY A 128 2.44 -44.44 -31.27
N LYS A 129 1.21 -44.22 -31.74
CA LYS A 129 0.76 -42.92 -32.25
C LYS A 129 0.52 -41.94 -31.08
N SER A 130 1.05 -40.73 -31.21
CA SER A 130 0.85 -39.62 -30.25
C SER A 130 -0.63 -39.40 -29.90
N THR A 131 -1.51 -39.48 -30.89
CA THR A 131 -2.97 -39.34 -30.72
C THR A 131 -3.59 -40.44 -29.86
N SER A 132 -3.10 -41.68 -29.96
CA SER A 132 -3.61 -42.81 -29.19
C SER A 132 -3.17 -42.70 -27.73
N LEU A 133 -1.91 -42.30 -27.51
CA LEU A 133 -1.39 -42.01 -26.19
C LEU A 133 -2.14 -40.86 -25.52
N LEU A 134 -2.35 -39.75 -26.22
CA LEU A 134 -3.08 -38.59 -25.68
C LEU A 134 -4.50 -38.96 -25.26
N LYS A 135 -5.24 -39.68 -26.10
CA LYS A 135 -6.60 -40.14 -25.77
C LYS A 135 -6.61 -41.07 -24.55
N TYR A 136 -5.63 -41.96 -24.46
CA TYR A 136 -5.47 -42.85 -23.30
C TYR A 136 -5.22 -42.08 -22.01
N ILE A 137 -4.29 -41.12 -22.04
CA ILE A 137 -3.95 -40.27 -20.88
C ILE A 137 -5.16 -39.42 -20.46
N ILE A 138 -5.89 -38.81 -21.41
CA ILE A 138 -7.10 -38.03 -21.11
C ILE A 138 -8.21 -38.91 -20.50
N SER A 139 -8.45 -40.11 -21.05
CA SER A 139 -9.43 -41.04 -20.49
C SER A 139 -9.12 -41.37 -19.03
N LYS A 140 -7.85 -41.66 -18.73
CA LYS A 140 -7.40 -41.95 -17.36
C LYS A 140 -7.50 -40.73 -16.46
N TYR A 141 -7.15 -39.55 -16.97
CA TYR A 141 -7.29 -38.29 -16.23
C TYR A 141 -8.74 -38.03 -15.80
N ASN A 142 -9.71 -38.28 -16.69
CA ASN A 142 -11.13 -38.07 -16.42
C ASN A 142 -11.71 -39.08 -15.42
N GLU A 143 -11.14 -40.28 -15.32
CA GLU A 143 -11.53 -41.31 -14.34
C GLU A 143 -11.03 -41.02 -12.92
N LEU A 144 -10.02 -40.15 -12.76
CA LEU A 144 -9.38 -39.89 -11.47
C LEU A 144 -10.11 -38.81 -10.66
N ASP A 145 -10.19 -39.03 -9.35
CA ASP A 145 -10.68 -38.03 -8.39
C ASP A 145 -9.78 -36.79 -8.36
N ASP A 146 -10.39 -35.62 -8.16
CA ASP A 146 -9.70 -34.33 -8.15
C ASP A 146 -8.63 -34.22 -7.03
N ASN A 147 -8.71 -35.03 -5.97
CA ASN A 147 -7.75 -35.08 -4.86
C ASN A 147 -6.56 -36.04 -5.08
N SER A 148 -6.49 -36.73 -6.21
CA SER A 148 -5.42 -37.70 -6.49
C SER A 148 -4.13 -37.00 -6.90
N GLU A 149 -3.03 -37.21 -6.17
CA GLU A 149 -1.69 -36.71 -6.56
C GLU A 149 -1.31 -37.16 -7.97
N ILE A 150 -1.72 -38.36 -8.36
CA ILE A 150 -1.44 -38.93 -9.69
C ILE A 150 -2.15 -38.13 -10.79
N LYS A 151 -3.31 -37.53 -10.52
CA LYS A 151 -4.05 -36.72 -11.50
C LYS A 151 -3.24 -35.52 -11.98
N ALA A 152 -2.47 -34.89 -11.10
CA ALA A 152 -1.56 -33.81 -11.47
C ALA A 152 -0.47 -34.28 -12.46
N TYR A 153 0.07 -35.49 -12.29
CA TYR A 153 1.02 -36.08 -13.25
C TYR A 153 0.39 -36.31 -14.64
N TYR A 154 -0.89 -36.70 -14.68
CA TYR A 154 -1.62 -36.82 -15.95
C TYR A 154 -1.79 -35.45 -16.63
N LEU A 155 -2.19 -34.42 -15.88
CA LEU A 155 -2.29 -33.05 -16.43
C LEU A 155 -0.94 -32.55 -16.96
N LYS A 156 0.13 -32.69 -16.19
CA LYS A 156 1.49 -32.32 -16.61
C LYS A 156 1.94 -33.07 -17.86
N SER A 157 1.60 -34.35 -17.98
CA SER A 157 1.90 -35.13 -19.19
C SER A 157 1.11 -34.63 -20.42
N ILE A 158 -0.15 -34.21 -20.25
CA ILE A 158 -0.94 -33.60 -21.34
C ILE A 158 -0.33 -32.24 -21.74
N ASN A 159 0.12 -31.44 -20.76
CA ASN A 159 0.83 -30.18 -21.01
C ASN A 159 2.11 -30.41 -21.81
N GLU A 160 2.95 -31.39 -21.42
CA GLU A 160 4.17 -31.76 -22.16
C GLU A 160 3.87 -32.28 -23.57
N LEU A 161 2.82 -33.08 -23.75
CA LEU A 161 2.36 -33.49 -25.08
C LEU A 161 1.90 -32.30 -25.94
N THR A 162 1.45 -31.21 -25.32
CA THR A 162 1.10 -29.98 -26.04
C THR A 162 2.35 -29.26 -26.53
N PHE A 163 3.39 -29.17 -25.71
CA PHE A 163 4.70 -28.62 -26.12
C PHE A 163 5.31 -29.48 -27.23
N TYR A 164 5.26 -30.81 -27.09
CA TYR A 164 5.67 -31.75 -28.13
C TYR A 164 4.90 -31.51 -29.45
N ALA A 165 3.58 -31.33 -29.38
CA ALA A 165 2.75 -31.07 -30.56
C ALA A 165 3.23 -29.82 -31.29
N ILE A 166 3.49 -28.72 -30.56
CA ILE A 166 3.99 -27.46 -31.11
C ILE A 166 5.38 -27.66 -31.73
N ASN A 167 6.30 -28.26 -31.00
CA ASN A 167 7.68 -28.44 -31.46
C ASN A 167 7.79 -29.37 -32.68
N LYS A 168 6.91 -30.37 -32.79
CA LYS A 168 6.84 -31.27 -33.96
C LYS A 168 5.84 -30.85 -35.02
N GLN A 169 5.07 -29.79 -34.79
CA GLN A 169 3.98 -29.35 -35.67
C GLN A 169 2.99 -30.49 -36.01
N ASP A 170 2.59 -31.28 -35.00
CA ASP A 170 1.67 -32.42 -35.14
C ASP A 170 0.20 -31.95 -35.03
N GLU A 171 -0.40 -31.62 -36.17
CA GLU A 171 -1.79 -31.14 -36.28
C GLU A 171 -2.82 -32.16 -35.78
N HIS A 172 -2.50 -33.46 -35.83
CA HIS A 172 -3.44 -34.51 -35.43
C HIS A 172 -3.79 -34.46 -33.94
N LEU A 173 -2.94 -33.84 -33.11
CA LEU A 173 -3.19 -33.66 -31.68
C LEU A 173 -4.07 -32.45 -31.37
N GLN A 174 -4.12 -31.47 -32.28
CA GLN A 174 -4.69 -30.15 -32.00
C GLN A 174 -6.12 -30.21 -31.49
N LYS A 175 -7.00 -30.90 -32.23
CA LYS A 175 -8.41 -30.99 -31.90
C LYS A 175 -8.63 -31.61 -30.51
N THR A 176 -7.90 -32.69 -30.21
CA THR A 176 -8.05 -33.41 -28.94
C THR A 176 -7.55 -32.56 -27.77
N LEU A 177 -6.44 -31.84 -27.95
CA LEU A 177 -5.91 -30.92 -26.94
C LEU A 177 -6.84 -29.73 -26.69
N LEU A 178 -7.38 -29.13 -27.75
CA LEU A 178 -8.32 -28.01 -27.63
C LEU A 178 -9.62 -28.41 -26.91
N GLU A 179 -10.18 -29.57 -27.24
CA GLU A 179 -11.36 -30.11 -26.55
C GLU A 179 -11.09 -30.34 -25.07
N PHE A 180 -9.92 -30.91 -24.73
CA PHE A 180 -9.49 -31.12 -23.36
C PHE A 180 -9.39 -29.80 -22.57
N TYR A 181 -8.61 -28.83 -23.07
CA TYR A 181 -8.43 -27.57 -22.35
C TYR A 181 -9.73 -26.77 -22.23
N TYR A 182 -10.56 -26.76 -23.27
CA TYR A 182 -11.88 -26.14 -23.18
C TYR A 182 -12.71 -26.75 -22.04
N GLN A 183 -12.75 -28.08 -21.95
CA GLN A 183 -13.48 -28.79 -20.88
C GLN A 183 -12.92 -28.46 -19.50
N GLU A 184 -11.60 -28.49 -19.32
CA GLU A 184 -10.95 -28.22 -18.03
C GLU A 184 -11.17 -26.78 -17.55
N PHE A 185 -10.87 -25.79 -18.40
CA PHE A 185 -11.08 -24.38 -18.04
C PHE A 185 -12.58 -24.08 -17.82
N SER A 186 -13.47 -24.65 -18.62
CA SER A 186 -14.93 -24.47 -18.44
C SER A 186 -15.45 -25.14 -17.17
N LYS A 187 -14.98 -26.35 -16.84
CA LYS A 187 -15.34 -27.06 -15.59
C LYS A 187 -14.96 -26.23 -14.37
N ILE A 188 -13.75 -25.67 -14.36
CA ILE A 188 -13.27 -24.82 -13.26
C ILE A 188 -14.16 -23.59 -13.12
N ARG A 189 -14.44 -22.88 -14.22
CA ARG A 189 -15.26 -21.65 -14.20
C ARG A 189 -16.70 -21.89 -13.76
N LYS A 190 -17.35 -22.95 -14.27
CA LYS A 190 -18.74 -23.28 -13.93
C LYS A 190 -18.95 -23.69 -12.48
N ASN A 191 -17.96 -24.39 -11.90
CA ASN A 191 -18.02 -24.88 -10.53
C ASN A 191 -17.53 -23.85 -9.50
N HIS A 192 -17.05 -22.70 -9.95
CA HIS A 192 -16.46 -21.67 -9.10
C HIS A 192 -17.53 -20.83 -8.38
N ASP A 193 -17.22 -20.43 -7.16
CA ASP A 193 -18.03 -19.50 -6.38
C ASP A 193 -17.85 -18.07 -6.91
N LYS A 194 -18.88 -17.57 -7.62
CA LYS A 194 -18.89 -16.23 -8.25
C LYS A 194 -18.75 -15.07 -7.26
N SER A 195 -18.90 -15.30 -5.96
CA SER A 195 -18.64 -14.27 -4.95
C SER A 195 -17.15 -13.96 -4.80
N LYS A 196 -16.26 -14.86 -5.21
CA LYS A 196 -14.80 -14.74 -5.04
C LYS A 196 -14.09 -14.60 -6.39
N PRO A 197 -12.92 -13.93 -6.44
CA PRO A 197 -12.06 -13.97 -7.61
C PRO A 197 -11.58 -15.39 -7.94
N LEU A 198 -11.55 -15.74 -9.23
CA LEU A 198 -11.14 -17.06 -9.67
C LEU A 198 -9.62 -17.21 -9.72
N ILE A 199 -9.09 -18.29 -9.13
CA ILE A 199 -7.68 -18.68 -9.20
C ILE A 199 -7.61 -20.06 -9.85
N TYR A 200 -6.84 -20.18 -10.93
CA TYR A 200 -6.63 -21.46 -11.62
C TYR A 200 -5.57 -22.31 -10.89
N PRO A 201 -5.61 -23.65 -11.04
CA PRO A 201 -4.51 -24.51 -10.64
C PRO A 201 -3.19 -24.06 -11.26
N ILE A 202 -2.10 -24.10 -10.47
CA ILE A 202 -0.79 -23.59 -10.87
C ILE A 202 -0.26 -24.21 -12.16
N ASP A 203 -0.54 -25.51 -12.39
CA ASP A 203 -0.13 -26.23 -13.59
C ASP A 203 -0.75 -25.65 -14.87
N LEU A 204 -1.94 -25.04 -14.79
CA LEU A 204 -2.58 -24.37 -15.93
C LEU A 204 -1.94 -23.00 -16.21
N TYR A 205 -1.57 -22.24 -15.18
CA TYR A 205 -0.82 -21.00 -15.38
C TYR A 205 0.55 -21.28 -16.01
N PHE A 206 1.27 -22.29 -15.52
CA PHE A 206 2.55 -22.73 -16.10
C PHE A 206 2.40 -23.20 -17.54
N LEU A 207 1.33 -23.96 -17.86
CA LEU A 207 1.01 -24.33 -19.24
C LEU A 207 0.95 -23.10 -20.14
N VAL A 208 0.12 -22.10 -19.80
CA VAL A 208 -0.07 -20.92 -20.65
C VAL A 208 1.23 -20.14 -20.80
N ASN A 209 1.97 -19.94 -19.70
CA ASN A 209 3.24 -19.21 -19.73
C ASN A 209 4.29 -19.91 -20.59
N ASN A 210 4.49 -21.22 -20.39
CA ASN A 210 5.45 -21.99 -21.16
C ASN A 210 5.05 -22.07 -22.64
N LEU A 211 3.75 -22.16 -22.96
CA LEU A 211 3.28 -22.08 -24.34
C LEU A 211 3.66 -20.75 -24.99
N ASN A 212 3.49 -19.62 -24.29
CA ASN A 212 3.92 -18.32 -24.79
C ASN A 212 5.43 -18.30 -25.07
N THR A 213 6.24 -18.86 -24.19
CA THR A 213 7.71 -18.97 -24.40
C THR A 213 8.07 -19.85 -25.60
N GLU A 214 7.50 -21.05 -25.70
CA GLU A 214 7.77 -22.01 -26.78
C GLU A 214 7.31 -21.46 -28.15
N LEU A 215 6.17 -20.77 -28.21
CA LEU A 215 5.63 -20.18 -29.44
C LEU A 215 6.43 -18.98 -29.95
N ILE A 216 7.17 -18.28 -29.09
CA ILE A 216 8.10 -17.23 -29.53
C ILE A 216 9.36 -17.85 -30.16
N ASN A 217 9.83 -18.94 -29.60
CA ASN A 217 11.05 -19.62 -30.05
C ASN A 217 10.84 -20.52 -31.27
N SER A 218 9.59 -20.83 -31.62
CA SER A 218 9.24 -21.75 -32.71
C SER A 218 8.35 -21.10 -33.78
N GLU A 219 8.62 -21.38 -35.05
CA GLU A 219 7.73 -20.98 -36.15
C GLU A 219 6.52 -21.92 -36.22
N ASN A 220 5.44 -21.55 -35.55
CA ASN A 220 4.21 -22.32 -35.59
C ASN A 220 3.39 -22.03 -36.86
N ARG A 221 3.28 -23.04 -37.73
CA ARG A 221 2.60 -22.94 -39.03
C ARG A 221 1.31 -23.74 -39.09
N LYS A 222 1.21 -24.83 -38.30
CA LYS A 222 0.07 -25.75 -38.34
C LYS A 222 -0.85 -25.60 -37.14
N LEU A 223 -0.32 -25.32 -35.95
CA LEU A 223 -1.09 -25.35 -34.71
C LEU A 223 -1.66 -23.97 -34.32
N LEU A 224 -2.21 -23.25 -35.28
CA LEU A 224 -2.64 -21.84 -35.11
C LEU A 224 -3.75 -21.64 -34.06
N ALA A 225 -4.67 -22.60 -33.92
CA ALA A 225 -5.76 -22.49 -32.95
C ALA A 225 -5.32 -22.67 -31.48
N ILE A 226 -4.21 -23.40 -31.24
CA ILE A 226 -3.60 -23.49 -29.91
C ILE A 226 -2.83 -22.22 -29.62
N GLU A 227 -2.02 -21.76 -30.59
CA GLU A 227 -1.30 -20.50 -30.50
C GLU A 227 -2.23 -19.35 -30.15
N HIS A 228 -3.31 -19.18 -30.92
CA HIS A 228 -4.28 -18.14 -30.68
C HIS A 228 -4.79 -18.14 -29.24
N ARG A 229 -5.21 -19.29 -28.69
CA ARG A 229 -5.76 -19.37 -27.33
C ARG A 229 -4.72 -19.12 -26.23
N ALA A 230 -3.48 -19.56 -26.46
CA ALA A 230 -2.38 -19.36 -25.52
C ALA A 230 -1.98 -17.87 -25.43
N VAL A 231 -1.77 -17.22 -26.60
CA VAL A 231 -1.25 -15.84 -26.65
C VAL A 231 -2.31 -14.77 -26.46
N SER A 232 -3.58 -15.05 -26.82
CA SER A 232 -4.66 -14.07 -26.69
C SER A 232 -5.19 -13.90 -25.26
N GLY A 233 -4.74 -14.72 -24.32
CA GLY A 233 -5.25 -14.75 -22.94
C GLY A 233 -6.63 -15.38 -22.79
N ILE A 234 -7.19 -15.98 -23.85
CA ILE A 234 -8.54 -16.57 -23.86
C ILE A 234 -8.74 -17.60 -22.74
N TRP A 235 -7.79 -18.49 -22.50
CA TRP A 235 -7.95 -19.50 -21.45
C TRP A 235 -8.07 -18.89 -20.05
N LEU A 236 -7.34 -17.82 -19.78
CA LEU A 236 -7.34 -17.14 -18.47
C LEU A 236 -8.53 -16.19 -18.30
N LEU A 237 -8.94 -15.48 -19.36
CA LEU A 237 -10.10 -14.58 -19.34
C LEU A 237 -11.43 -15.33 -19.49
N GLY A 238 -11.40 -16.54 -20.06
CA GLY A 238 -12.55 -17.42 -20.33
C GLY A 238 -12.94 -17.48 -21.81
N GLU A 239 -13.63 -18.55 -22.19
CA GLU A 239 -14.33 -18.65 -23.48
C GLU A 239 -15.85 -18.41 -23.34
N ASP A 240 -16.38 -18.45 -22.12
CA ASP A 240 -17.80 -18.25 -21.81
C ASP A 240 -18.19 -16.77 -21.65
N PHE A 241 -19.50 -16.50 -21.58
CA PHE A 241 -20.06 -15.19 -21.27
C PHE A 241 -20.29 -14.99 -19.76
N GLU A 242 -19.68 -15.81 -18.91
CA GLU A 242 -19.87 -15.69 -17.47
C GLU A 242 -19.04 -14.53 -16.93
N SER A 243 -19.69 -13.66 -16.15
CA SER A 243 -19.04 -12.56 -15.44
C SER A 243 -18.36 -13.11 -14.18
N ILE A 244 -17.07 -13.44 -14.28
CA ILE A 244 -16.24 -13.90 -13.17
C ILE A 244 -15.13 -12.87 -12.93
N THR A 245 -15.01 -12.42 -11.67
CA THR A 245 -13.95 -11.48 -11.25
C THR A 245 -12.57 -12.10 -11.43
N ILE A 246 -11.66 -11.37 -12.09
CA ILE A 246 -10.25 -11.77 -12.29
C ILE A 246 -9.48 -11.57 -10.97
N SER A 247 -8.77 -12.59 -10.52
CA SER A 247 -7.90 -12.51 -9.33
C SER A 247 -6.58 -11.78 -9.61
N GLU A 248 -5.97 -11.21 -8.56
CA GLU A 248 -4.63 -10.60 -8.64
C GLU A 248 -3.57 -11.58 -9.16
N GLU A 249 -3.66 -12.87 -8.79
CA GLU A 249 -2.79 -13.94 -9.30
C GLU A 249 -2.93 -14.09 -10.83
N THR A 250 -4.17 -14.14 -11.34
CA THR A 250 -4.42 -14.20 -12.79
C THR A 250 -3.89 -12.96 -13.50
N TYR A 251 -4.02 -11.77 -12.92
CA TYR A 251 -3.43 -10.54 -13.47
C TYR A 251 -1.89 -10.62 -13.53
N SER A 252 -1.24 -11.16 -12.50
CA SER A 252 0.21 -11.35 -12.50
C SER A 252 0.67 -12.30 -13.61
N TRP A 253 -0.05 -13.40 -13.81
CA TRP A 253 0.22 -14.33 -14.92
C TRP A 253 -0.07 -13.74 -16.29
N LEU A 254 -1.16 -12.98 -16.45
CA LEU A 254 -1.43 -12.23 -17.67
C LEU A 254 -0.29 -11.25 -17.98
N TRP A 255 0.20 -10.50 -17.00
CA TRP A 255 1.32 -9.59 -17.18
C TRP A 255 2.60 -10.33 -17.60
N ARG A 256 2.94 -11.46 -16.97
CA ARG A 256 4.10 -12.29 -17.36
C ARG A 256 4.00 -12.78 -18.80
N ASN A 257 2.81 -13.24 -19.21
CA ASN A 257 2.57 -13.68 -20.59
C ASN A 257 2.70 -12.50 -21.56
N LEU A 258 2.12 -11.34 -21.23
CA LEU A 258 2.20 -10.13 -22.04
C LEU A 258 3.63 -9.63 -22.22
N TYR A 259 4.40 -9.61 -21.13
CA TYR A 259 5.81 -9.26 -21.18
C TYR A 259 6.60 -10.24 -22.07
N THR A 260 6.29 -11.53 -21.99
CA THR A 260 6.93 -12.55 -22.81
C THR A 260 6.64 -12.31 -24.31
N ILE A 261 5.39 -12.03 -24.68
CA ILE A 261 5.00 -11.86 -26.09
C ILE A 261 5.17 -10.44 -26.66
N CYS A 262 5.58 -9.45 -25.86
CA CYS A 262 5.49 -8.03 -26.23
C CYS A 262 6.29 -7.66 -27.50
N ASP A 263 7.34 -8.41 -27.81
CA ASP A 263 8.18 -8.18 -28.98
C ASP A 263 7.61 -8.78 -30.28
N ASN A 264 6.58 -9.63 -30.18
CA ASN A 264 5.90 -10.24 -31.30
C ASN A 264 4.57 -9.53 -31.61
N ASP A 265 4.60 -8.68 -32.63
CA ASP A 265 3.45 -7.88 -33.07
C ASP A 265 2.19 -8.73 -33.29
N LYS A 266 2.30 -9.92 -33.88
CA LYS A 266 1.15 -10.80 -34.16
C LYS A 266 0.47 -11.23 -32.86
N PHE A 267 1.24 -11.59 -31.84
CA PHE A 267 0.71 -12.10 -30.57
C PHE A 267 0.07 -10.98 -29.76
N VAL A 268 0.71 -9.80 -29.68
CA VAL A 268 0.13 -8.63 -29.03
C VAL A 268 -1.20 -8.24 -29.67
N LYS A 269 -1.30 -8.27 -31.02
CA LYS A 269 -2.55 -8.00 -31.74
C LYS A 269 -3.65 -9.01 -31.40
N MET A 270 -3.33 -10.29 -31.30
CA MET A 270 -4.28 -11.34 -30.89
C MET A 270 -4.79 -11.13 -29.46
N TYR A 271 -3.90 -10.79 -28.53
CA TYR A 271 -4.29 -10.42 -27.17
C TYR A 271 -5.19 -9.20 -27.14
N TRP A 272 -4.78 -8.11 -27.79
CA TRP A 272 -5.54 -6.86 -27.82
C TRP A 272 -6.94 -7.07 -28.40
N ALA A 273 -7.04 -7.87 -29.47
CA ALA A 273 -8.30 -8.23 -30.08
C ALA A 273 -9.27 -8.91 -29.10
N ASN A 274 -8.78 -9.90 -28.34
CA ASN A 274 -9.57 -10.61 -27.33
C ASN A 274 -9.88 -9.73 -26.12
N ALA A 275 -8.92 -8.95 -25.63
CA ALA A 275 -9.12 -8.01 -24.53
C ALA A 275 -10.19 -6.96 -24.84
N ASN A 276 -10.23 -6.45 -26.08
CA ASN A 276 -11.25 -5.54 -26.55
C ASN A 276 -12.64 -6.19 -26.51
N GLN A 277 -12.76 -7.43 -26.99
CA GLN A 277 -14.02 -8.20 -26.92
C GLN A 277 -14.43 -8.48 -25.46
N TYR A 278 -13.47 -8.83 -24.61
CA TYR A 278 -13.71 -9.09 -23.20
C TYR A 278 -14.29 -7.86 -22.50
N LEU A 279 -13.69 -6.68 -22.71
CA LEU A 279 -14.16 -5.44 -22.08
C LEU A 279 -15.53 -4.98 -22.64
N ASP A 280 -15.77 -5.18 -23.94
CA ASP A 280 -17.00 -4.72 -24.60
C ASP A 280 -18.21 -5.63 -24.32
N PHE A 281 -18.00 -6.95 -24.22
CA PHE A 281 -19.09 -7.92 -24.07
C PHE A 281 -19.20 -8.54 -22.69
N ARG A 282 -18.10 -8.72 -21.95
CA ARG A 282 -18.12 -9.47 -20.68
C ARG A 282 -17.98 -8.59 -19.44
N LEU A 283 -17.24 -7.49 -19.55
CA LEU A 283 -17.13 -6.48 -18.48
C LEU A 283 -18.02 -5.26 -18.75
N GLN A 284 -19.24 -5.43 -19.26
CA GLN A 284 -20.16 -4.32 -19.51
C GLN A 284 -20.51 -3.54 -18.23
N TYR A 285 -20.90 -2.28 -18.38
CA TYR A 285 -21.47 -1.50 -17.29
C TYR A 285 -22.76 -2.15 -16.77
N ILE A 286 -22.96 -2.11 -15.46
CA ILE A 286 -24.22 -2.53 -14.84
C ILE A 286 -25.15 -1.31 -14.81
N PRO A 287 -26.38 -1.40 -15.37
CA PRO A 287 -27.34 -0.31 -15.30
C PRO A 287 -27.83 -0.10 -13.86
N ALA A 288 -28.06 1.16 -13.48
CA ALA A 288 -28.62 1.51 -12.18
C ALA A 288 -30.08 1.05 -12.06
N ASP A 289 -30.37 0.30 -10.99
CA ASP A 289 -31.71 -0.12 -10.62
C ASP A 289 -32.27 0.85 -9.58
N TYR A 290 -33.30 1.60 -9.96
CA TYR A 290 -33.88 2.68 -9.17
C TYR A 290 -35.12 2.20 -8.43
N ASN A 291 -35.08 2.27 -7.11
CA ASN A 291 -36.30 2.23 -6.30
C ASN A 291 -36.93 3.63 -6.29
N PHE A 292 -38.02 3.80 -7.04
CA PHE A 292 -38.73 5.07 -7.16
C PHE A 292 -39.43 5.52 -5.87
N GLU A 293 -39.78 4.59 -4.98
CA GLU A 293 -40.42 4.92 -3.69
C GLU A 293 -39.41 5.51 -2.70
N GLU A 294 -38.20 4.94 -2.65
CA GLU A 294 -37.14 5.37 -1.74
C GLU A 294 -36.19 6.43 -2.35
N ARG A 295 -36.30 6.70 -3.66
CA ARG A 295 -35.39 7.55 -4.44
C ARG A 295 -33.92 7.15 -4.30
N LYS A 296 -33.65 5.85 -4.30
CA LYS A 296 -32.30 5.28 -4.12
C LYS A 296 -31.99 4.24 -5.19
N ILE A 297 -30.69 4.08 -5.47
CA ILE A 297 -30.17 3.03 -6.34
C ILE A 297 -29.96 1.79 -5.47
N VAL A 298 -30.62 0.68 -5.82
CA VAL A 298 -30.60 -0.56 -5.03
C VAL A 298 -29.28 -1.31 -5.21
N ASN A 299 -28.72 -1.27 -6.43
CA ASN A 299 -27.54 -2.04 -6.83
C ASN A 299 -26.23 -1.21 -6.84
N GLU A 300 -26.16 -0.12 -6.06
CA GLU A 300 -24.99 0.78 -6.03
C GLU A 300 -23.68 0.04 -5.74
N SER A 301 -23.69 -0.91 -4.79
CA SER A 301 -22.51 -1.72 -4.46
C SER A 301 -22.03 -2.59 -5.62
N GLU A 302 -22.95 -3.11 -6.44
CA GLU A 302 -22.60 -3.97 -7.59
C GLU A 302 -22.01 -3.14 -8.72
N ILE A 303 -22.57 -1.96 -8.97
CA ILE A 303 -22.06 -0.99 -9.96
C ILE A 303 -20.64 -0.59 -9.60
N LYS A 304 -20.42 -0.18 -8.34
CA LYS A 304 -19.11 0.23 -7.87
C LYS A 304 -18.07 -0.89 -8.04
N LYS A 305 -18.43 -2.12 -7.66
CA LYS A 305 -17.55 -3.29 -7.85
C LYS A 305 -17.22 -3.53 -9.32
N ARG A 306 -18.20 -3.42 -10.22
CA ARG A 306 -17.98 -3.56 -11.67
C ARG A 306 -17.10 -2.46 -12.23
N ASP A 307 -17.28 -1.22 -11.79
CA ASP A 307 -16.45 -0.10 -12.22
C ASP A 307 -15.00 -0.28 -11.75
N GLU A 308 -14.78 -0.75 -10.51
CA GLU A 308 -13.45 -1.11 -10.00
C GLU A 308 -12.78 -2.25 -10.81
N GLU A 309 -13.55 -3.28 -11.20
CA GLU A 309 -13.06 -4.36 -12.08
C GLU A 309 -12.64 -3.82 -13.46
N ARG A 310 -13.45 -2.93 -14.05
CA ARG A 310 -13.16 -2.29 -15.34
C ARG A 310 -11.92 -1.42 -15.26
N GLU A 311 -11.79 -0.60 -14.20
CA GLU A 311 -10.61 0.23 -13.98
C GLU A 311 -9.36 -0.63 -13.80
N THR A 312 -9.42 -1.72 -13.02
CA THR A 312 -8.28 -2.64 -12.86
C THR A 312 -7.88 -3.28 -14.19
N PHE A 313 -8.85 -3.66 -15.02
CA PHE A 313 -8.57 -4.17 -16.35
C PHE A 313 -7.93 -3.11 -17.25
N LEU A 314 -8.42 -1.87 -17.26
CA LEU A 314 -7.82 -0.77 -18.02
C LEU A 314 -6.41 -0.42 -17.54
N GLU A 315 -6.14 -0.48 -16.23
CA GLU A 315 -4.80 -0.26 -15.68
C GLU A 315 -3.76 -1.18 -16.32
N LEU A 316 -4.07 -2.48 -16.44
CA LEU A 316 -3.21 -3.47 -17.11
C LEU A 316 -2.93 -3.07 -18.56
N HIS A 317 -3.93 -2.57 -19.28
CA HIS A 317 -3.80 -2.23 -20.71
C HIS A 317 -3.04 -0.92 -20.93
N TYR A 318 -3.18 0.05 -20.03
CA TYR A 318 -2.35 1.26 -20.05
C TYR A 318 -0.89 0.96 -19.69
N ALA A 319 -0.66 0.05 -18.74
CA ALA A 319 0.68 -0.46 -18.45
C ALA A 319 1.29 -1.19 -19.66
N LEU A 320 0.49 -2.02 -20.36
CA LEU A 320 0.91 -2.70 -21.60
C LEU A 320 1.28 -1.69 -22.69
N GLY A 321 0.52 -0.61 -22.85
CA GLY A 321 0.86 0.47 -23.79
C GLY A 321 2.20 1.14 -23.45
N GLY A 322 2.47 1.37 -22.16
CA GLY A 322 3.78 1.82 -21.67
C GLY A 322 4.92 0.85 -22.00
N LEU A 323 4.69 -0.46 -21.84
CA LEU A 323 5.67 -1.50 -22.19
C LEU A 323 5.96 -1.53 -23.70
N ILE A 324 4.93 -1.46 -24.54
CA ILE A 324 5.07 -1.44 -26.01
C ILE A 324 5.82 -0.19 -26.46
N LEU A 325 5.54 0.96 -25.83
CA LEU A 325 6.26 2.21 -26.07
C LEU A 325 7.74 2.09 -25.69
N TYR A 326 8.03 1.53 -24.51
CA TYR A 326 9.40 1.26 -24.03
C TYR A 326 10.18 0.36 -25.00
N ARG A 327 9.53 -0.69 -25.52
CA ARG A 327 10.10 -1.62 -26.52
C ARG A 327 10.22 -1.02 -27.92
N LYS A 328 9.79 0.22 -28.13
CA LYS A 328 9.78 0.93 -29.43
C LYS A 328 8.99 0.20 -30.52
N LYS A 329 7.94 -0.52 -30.15
CA LYS A 329 7.07 -1.28 -31.08
C LYS A 329 5.95 -0.37 -31.62
N TYR A 330 6.35 0.72 -32.29
CA TYR A 330 5.43 1.79 -32.68
C TYR A 330 4.36 1.35 -33.70
N GLU A 331 4.69 0.44 -34.63
CA GLU A 331 3.71 -0.11 -35.58
C GLU A 331 2.62 -0.96 -34.89
N THR A 332 3.00 -1.68 -33.83
CA THR A 332 2.02 -2.38 -32.98
C THR A 332 1.15 -1.38 -32.23
N LEU A 333 1.74 -0.31 -31.70
CA LEU A 333 1.00 0.77 -31.02
C LEU A 333 -0.03 1.43 -31.95
N LYS A 334 0.36 1.71 -33.20
CA LYS A 334 -0.53 2.24 -34.24
C LYS A 334 -1.74 1.33 -34.45
N TYR A 335 -1.50 0.02 -34.59
CA TYR A 335 -2.59 -0.95 -34.69
C TYR A 335 -3.52 -0.89 -33.47
N LEU A 336 -2.97 -0.82 -32.24
CA LEU A 336 -3.80 -0.76 -31.03
C LEU A 336 -4.74 0.45 -31.04
N PHE A 337 -4.28 1.59 -31.59
CA PHE A 337 -5.04 2.84 -31.69
C PHE A 337 -6.18 2.80 -32.70
N GLU A 338 -6.04 1.99 -33.74
CA GLU A 338 -7.00 1.89 -34.86
C GLU A 338 -7.90 0.66 -34.76
N TYR A 339 -7.56 -0.30 -33.89
CA TYR A 339 -8.29 -1.54 -33.76
C TYR A 339 -9.73 -1.31 -33.26
N SER A 340 -10.70 -1.71 -34.08
CA SER A 340 -12.12 -1.71 -33.74
C SER A 340 -12.84 -2.81 -34.51
N GLN A 341 -13.84 -3.43 -33.88
CA GLN A 341 -14.74 -4.41 -34.52
C GLN A 341 -16.16 -3.86 -34.75
N SER A 342 -16.40 -2.57 -34.48
CA SER A 342 -17.69 -1.92 -34.68
C SER A 342 -17.64 -0.86 -35.79
N LEU A 343 -18.79 -0.63 -36.41
CA LEU A 343 -19.06 0.53 -37.26
C LEU A 343 -20.27 1.29 -36.67
N PRO A 344 -20.10 2.53 -36.17
CA PRO A 344 -18.87 3.32 -36.14
C PRO A 344 -17.78 2.74 -35.20
N PRO A 345 -16.48 3.02 -35.46
CA PRO A 345 -15.39 2.58 -34.60
C PRO A 345 -15.55 2.97 -33.13
N LYS A 346 -15.34 2.00 -32.23
CA LYS A 346 -15.41 2.13 -30.77
C LYS A 346 -14.15 1.54 -30.15
N TYR A 347 -13.47 2.31 -29.31
CA TYR A 347 -12.15 1.98 -28.76
C TYR A 347 -12.21 1.77 -27.24
N VAL A 348 -12.82 0.67 -26.78
CA VAL A 348 -13.15 0.48 -25.36
C VAL A 348 -11.94 0.40 -24.42
N LEU A 349 -10.77 0.03 -24.93
CA LEU A 349 -9.51 -0.06 -24.18
C LEU A 349 -8.73 1.27 -24.12
N LEU A 350 -9.22 2.31 -24.80
CA LEU A 350 -8.53 3.61 -24.92
C LEU A 350 -9.40 4.71 -24.30
N PRO A 351 -8.80 5.79 -23.80
CA PRO A 351 -9.56 6.89 -23.23
C PRO A 351 -10.35 7.63 -24.30
N GLU A 352 -11.60 7.95 -23.98
CA GLU A 352 -12.49 8.75 -24.83
C GLU A 352 -12.56 10.22 -24.41
N THR A 353 -11.96 10.61 -23.27
CA THR A 353 -12.00 11.98 -22.75
C THR A 353 -10.68 12.39 -22.09
N MET A 354 -10.42 13.70 -22.05
CA MET A 354 -9.31 14.26 -21.28
C MET A 354 -9.42 13.94 -19.78
N THR A 355 -10.64 13.86 -19.24
CA THR A 355 -10.86 13.44 -17.84
C THR A 355 -10.24 12.07 -17.56
N THR A 356 -10.45 11.11 -18.45
CA THR A 356 -9.86 9.77 -18.33
C THR A 356 -8.35 9.82 -18.44
N ILE A 357 -7.80 10.61 -19.38
CA ILE A 357 -6.34 10.77 -19.55
C ILE A 357 -5.69 11.29 -18.27
N PHE A 358 -6.18 12.40 -17.72
CA PHE A 358 -5.56 13.01 -16.54
C PHE A 358 -5.82 12.20 -15.26
N LYS A 359 -6.97 11.52 -15.15
CA LYS A 359 -7.21 10.52 -14.09
C LYS A 359 -6.14 9.43 -14.12
N TRP A 360 -5.88 8.83 -15.28
CA TRP A 360 -4.87 7.77 -15.41
C TRP A 360 -3.44 8.30 -15.27
N PHE A 361 -3.18 9.51 -15.76
CA PHE A 361 -1.88 10.15 -15.58
C PHE A 361 -1.56 10.38 -14.09
N GLU A 362 -2.49 10.97 -13.33
CA GLU A 362 -2.37 11.11 -11.87
C GLU A 362 -2.19 9.74 -11.23
N ASN A 363 -3.01 8.77 -11.62
CA ASN A 363 -2.94 7.43 -11.06
C ASN A 363 -1.55 6.80 -11.25
N PHE A 364 -0.90 6.90 -12.40
CA PHE A 364 0.43 6.30 -12.61
C PHE A 364 1.60 7.15 -12.09
N SER A 365 1.44 8.47 -12.06
CA SER A 365 2.51 9.39 -11.62
C SER A 365 2.59 9.54 -10.10
N ASN A 366 1.46 9.44 -9.39
CA ASN A 366 1.41 9.63 -7.95
C ASN A 366 1.87 8.38 -7.18
N GLU A 367 3.12 8.40 -6.73
CA GLU A 367 3.73 7.34 -5.91
C GLU A 367 3.14 7.26 -4.49
N PHE A 368 2.53 8.34 -4.00
CA PHE A 368 2.01 8.46 -2.63
C PHE A 368 0.55 8.02 -2.50
N LYS A 369 -0.09 7.64 -3.61
CA LYS A 369 -1.42 7.03 -3.58
C LYS A 369 -1.29 5.71 -2.82
N ASN A 370 -2.06 5.55 -1.73
CA ASN A 370 -2.04 4.37 -0.85
C ASN A 370 -2.40 3.09 -1.63
N ARG A 371 -1.42 2.49 -2.28
CA ARG A 371 -1.53 1.24 -3.04
C ARG A 371 -0.97 0.09 -2.23
N LYS A 372 -1.60 -1.08 -2.36
CA LYS A 372 -1.06 -2.33 -1.80
C LYS A 372 0.29 -2.68 -2.40
N THR A 373 0.43 -2.49 -3.72
CA THR A 373 1.63 -2.79 -4.49
C THR A 373 2.01 -1.60 -5.35
N PRO A 374 3.25 -1.09 -5.25
CA PRO A 374 3.81 -0.11 -6.18
C PRO A 374 3.68 -0.52 -7.66
N ILE A 375 3.49 0.44 -8.56
CA ILE A 375 3.28 0.21 -10.00
C ILE A 375 4.45 -0.50 -10.66
N ASP A 376 5.68 -0.12 -10.31
CA ASP A 376 6.93 -0.72 -10.79
C ASP A 376 7.09 -2.19 -10.38
N LEU A 377 6.53 -2.59 -9.24
CA LEU A 377 6.49 -3.99 -8.81
C LEU A 377 5.33 -4.77 -9.45
N LYS A 378 4.18 -4.13 -9.60
CA LYS A 378 2.99 -4.75 -10.20
C LYS A 378 3.17 -5.03 -11.69
N TYR A 379 3.77 -4.08 -12.41
CA TYR A 379 4.05 -4.16 -13.85
C TYR A 379 5.56 -4.10 -14.10
N TYR A 380 6.26 -5.09 -13.55
CA TYR A 380 7.72 -5.15 -13.56
C TYR A 380 8.31 -5.21 -14.97
N PHE A 381 9.31 -4.36 -15.25
CA PHE A 381 10.13 -4.37 -16.47
C PHE A 381 11.53 -4.87 -16.05
N PRO A 382 11.86 -6.16 -16.26
CA PRO A 382 13.13 -6.79 -15.86
C PRO A 382 14.41 -6.03 -16.22
N GLU A 383 14.42 -5.27 -17.31
CA GLU A 383 15.57 -4.47 -17.73
C GLU A 383 15.78 -3.17 -16.92
N LEU A 384 14.81 -2.81 -16.08
CA LEU A 384 14.79 -1.59 -15.26
C LEU A 384 14.90 -1.91 -13.75
N ASP A 385 15.64 -2.98 -13.41
CA ASP A 385 15.76 -3.58 -12.08
C ASP A 385 16.63 -2.80 -11.08
N ASN A 386 17.45 -1.87 -11.57
CA ASN A 386 18.30 -1.03 -10.72
C ASN A 386 17.48 -0.10 -9.82
N LEU A 387 17.86 0.01 -8.54
CA LEU A 387 17.22 0.88 -7.53
C LEU A 387 17.05 2.35 -8.00
N GLY A 388 17.97 2.86 -8.83
CA GLY A 388 17.88 4.21 -9.42
C GLY A 388 16.93 4.34 -10.62
N ASN A 389 16.47 3.22 -11.20
CA ASN A 389 15.63 3.17 -12.40
C ASN A 389 14.18 2.76 -12.12
N ARG A 390 13.81 2.51 -10.87
CA ARG A 390 12.43 2.09 -10.50
C ARG A 390 11.34 3.05 -10.99
N ARG A 391 11.63 4.36 -11.01
CA ARG A 391 10.73 5.40 -11.54
C ARG A 391 10.55 5.38 -13.07
N GLN A 392 11.39 4.64 -13.79
CA GLN A 392 11.33 4.60 -15.25
C GLN A 392 10.11 3.82 -15.76
N VAL A 393 9.62 2.81 -15.02
CA VAL A 393 8.37 2.12 -15.39
C VAL A 393 7.21 3.11 -15.40
N ASN A 394 7.04 3.88 -14.34
CA ASN A 394 6.01 4.92 -14.25
C ASN A 394 6.18 5.95 -15.36
N TYR A 395 7.42 6.38 -15.64
CA TYR A 395 7.71 7.28 -16.76
C TYR A 395 7.22 6.73 -18.10
N TRP A 396 7.55 5.49 -18.47
CA TRP A 396 7.12 4.92 -19.76
C TRP A 396 5.60 4.79 -19.88
N ILE A 397 4.93 4.41 -18.79
CA ILE A 397 3.46 4.37 -18.74
C ILE A 397 2.89 5.79 -18.89
N CYS A 398 3.41 6.77 -18.15
CA CYS A 398 3.01 8.17 -18.25
C CYS A 398 3.28 8.78 -19.64
N SER A 399 4.42 8.48 -20.28
CA SER A 399 4.71 8.86 -21.66
C SER A 399 3.70 8.25 -22.63
N TYR A 400 3.28 7.00 -22.41
CA TYR A 400 2.20 6.41 -23.21
C TYR A 400 0.86 7.15 -23.01
N ILE A 401 0.52 7.56 -21.79
CA ILE A 401 -0.65 8.42 -21.55
C ILE A 401 -0.50 9.77 -22.27
N SER A 402 0.69 10.37 -22.35
CA SER A 402 0.95 11.57 -23.16
C SER A 402 0.77 11.32 -24.67
N VAL A 403 1.12 10.13 -25.19
CA VAL A 403 0.76 9.74 -26.57
C VAL A 403 -0.75 9.67 -26.75
N LEU A 404 -1.49 9.12 -25.78
CA LEU A 404 -2.95 9.06 -25.81
C LEU A 404 -3.60 10.45 -25.74
N PHE A 405 -2.96 11.42 -25.09
CA PHE A 405 -3.34 12.83 -25.14
C PHE A 405 -3.23 13.38 -26.57
N ILE A 406 -2.09 13.20 -27.24
CA ILE A 406 -1.92 13.62 -28.64
C ILE A 406 -2.95 12.94 -29.54
N ARG A 407 -3.22 11.64 -29.31
CA ARG A 407 -4.23 10.87 -30.05
C ARG A 407 -5.63 11.48 -29.97
N GLN A 408 -6.02 12.17 -28.89
CA GLN A 408 -7.36 12.80 -28.82
C GLN A 408 -7.58 13.81 -29.96
N TYR A 409 -6.51 14.47 -30.42
CA TYR A 409 -6.56 15.42 -31.52
C TYR A 409 -6.65 14.76 -32.89
N SER A 410 -6.46 13.44 -32.98
CA SER A 410 -6.64 12.66 -34.21
C SER A 410 -8.07 12.12 -34.36
N LEU A 411 -8.92 12.24 -33.33
CA LEU A 411 -10.24 11.63 -33.31
C LEU A 411 -11.29 12.53 -33.99
N ASN A 412 -12.09 11.91 -34.86
CA ASN A 412 -13.18 12.60 -35.55
C ASN A 412 -14.43 12.69 -34.65
N THR A 413 -14.98 13.89 -34.50
CA THR A 413 -16.24 14.13 -33.80
C THR A 413 -17.41 13.65 -34.66
N ARG A 414 -18.10 12.60 -34.21
CA ARG A 414 -19.25 12.04 -34.94
C ARG A 414 -20.58 12.50 -34.37
N TYR A 415 -20.62 12.76 -33.06
CA TYR A 415 -21.82 13.24 -32.38
C TYR A 415 -21.63 14.69 -31.90
N PRO A 416 -22.69 15.53 -31.87
CA PRO A 416 -22.59 16.93 -31.45
C PRO A 416 -22.08 17.12 -30.02
N PHE A 417 -22.30 16.14 -29.15
CA PHE A 417 -21.89 16.16 -27.75
C PHE A 417 -20.47 15.60 -27.52
N GLN A 418 -19.81 15.04 -28.55
CA GLN A 418 -18.45 14.52 -28.41
C GLN A 418 -17.44 15.65 -28.52
N ASN A 419 -16.68 15.87 -27.45
CA ASN A 419 -15.55 16.79 -27.46
C ASN A 419 -14.33 16.15 -26.80
N PHE A 420 -13.45 15.58 -27.63
CA PHE A 420 -12.23 14.90 -27.21
C PHE A 420 -11.16 15.85 -26.65
N ILE A 421 -11.24 17.14 -26.96
CA ILE A 421 -10.22 18.16 -26.65
C ILE A 421 -10.72 19.13 -25.55
N SER A 422 -11.90 18.88 -24.99
CA SER A 422 -12.42 19.66 -23.86
C SER A 422 -11.51 19.52 -22.64
N LEU A 423 -11.45 20.58 -21.82
CA LEU A 423 -10.79 20.49 -20.52
C LEU A 423 -11.42 19.34 -19.70
N PRO A 424 -10.61 18.60 -18.93
CA PRO A 424 -11.10 17.51 -18.10
C PRO A 424 -12.11 18.02 -17.08
N LYS A 425 -13.07 17.17 -16.72
CA LYS A 425 -13.99 17.44 -15.62
C LYS A 425 -13.20 17.41 -14.31
N LEU A 426 -13.02 18.57 -13.70
CA LEU A 426 -12.30 18.73 -12.45
C LEU A 426 -13.05 18.08 -11.29
N SER A 427 -12.32 17.37 -10.42
CA SER A 427 -12.86 16.78 -9.19
C SER A 427 -13.44 17.85 -8.25
N GLU A 428 -14.33 17.43 -7.36
CA GLU A 428 -14.80 18.28 -6.26
C GLU A 428 -13.87 18.20 -5.03
N ASP A 429 -12.99 17.19 -4.96
CA ASP A 429 -12.04 17.03 -3.87
C ASP A 429 -10.79 17.90 -4.09
N ILE A 430 -10.52 18.80 -3.12
CA ILE A 430 -9.35 19.69 -3.13
C ILE A 430 -8.04 18.89 -3.14
N ILE A 431 -7.99 17.75 -2.45
CA ILE A 431 -6.77 16.91 -2.40
C ILE A 431 -6.47 16.35 -3.79
N GLU A 432 -7.49 15.84 -4.48
CA GLU A 432 -7.35 15.34 -5.85
C GLU A 432 -6.93 16.47 -6.81
N LEU A 433 -7.50 17.67 -6.68
CA LEU A 433 -7.11 18.83 -7.48
C LEU A 433 -5.65 19.25 -7.25
N ASN A 434 -5.17 19.23 -6.00
CA ASN A 434 -3.76 19.50 -5.70
C ASN A 434 -2.85 18.42 -6.29
N ASN A 435 -3.20 17.14 -6.18
CA ASN A 435 -2.44 16.05 -6.80
C ASN A 435 -2.36 16.21 -8.33
N TRP A 436 -3.45 16.63 -8.96
CA TRP A 436 -3.43 16.95 -10.39
C TRP A 436 -2.48 18.11 -10.68
N LEU A 437 -2.54 19.20 -9.91
CA LEU A 437 -1.65 20.35 -10.07
C LEU A 437 -0.16 19.96 -9.94
N ASP A 438 0.19 19.18 -8.91
CA ASP A 438 1.56 18.73 -8.63
C ASP A 438 2.10 17.85 -9.77
N THR A 439 1.25 17.00 -10.35
CA THR A 439 1.63 16.09 -11.44
C THR A 439 1.71 16.78 -12.81
N MET A 440 1.21 18.01 -12.98
CA MET A 440 1.25 18.72 -14.27
C MET A 440 2.67 18.98 -14.77
N SER A 441 3.62 19.28 -13.87
CA SER A 441 5.02 19.48 -14.26
C SER A 441 5.64 18.22 -14.86
N PHE A 442 5.27 17.06 -14.33
CA PHE A 442 5.69 15.77 -14.84
C PHE A 442 4.97 15.41 -16.15
N PHE A 443 3.70 15.78 -16.30
CA PHE A 443 2.97 15.65 -17.56
C PHE A 443 3.61 16.46 -18.67
N GLU A 444 3.96 17.72 -18.42
CA GLU A 444 4.66 18.59 -19.37
C GLU A 444 5.97 17.96 -19.84
N LYS A 445 6.75 17.41 -18.91
CA LYS A 445 7.98 16.69 -19.23
C LYS A 445 7.69 15.50 -20.15
N CYS A 446 6.77 14.61 -19.76
CA CYS A 446 6.43 13.41 -20.56
C CYS A 446 5.90 13.77 -21.96
N LEU A 447 5.10 14.84 -22.05
CA LEU A 447 4.59 15.34 -23.32
C LEU A 447 5.72 15.88 -24.20
N ASN A 448 6.61 16.71 -23.66
CA ASN A 448 7.75 17.25 -24.39
C ASN A 448 8.67 16.14 -24.90
N ASP A 449 9.02 15.18 -24.04
CA ASP A 449 9.84 14.02 -24.42
C ASP A 449 9.17 13.20 -25.55
N THR A 450 7.84 13.10 -25.52
CA THR A 450 7.04 12.43 -26.58
C THR A 450 7.07 13.21 -27.89
N LEU A 451 6.92 14.54 -27.83
CA LEU A 451 6.93 15.42 -29.01
C LEU A 451 8.31 15.50 -29.68
N GLU A 452 9.40 15.36 -28.91
CA GLU A 452 10.78 15.33 -29.43
C GLU A 452 11.13 14.03 -30.14
N ASN A 453 10.42 12.94 -29.84
CA ASN A 453 10.65 11.63 -30.46
C ASN A 453 10.09 11.55 -31.89
N LYS A 454 10.87 12.02 -32.86
CA LYS A 454 10.51 12.05 -34.28
C LYS A 454 10.15 10.67 -34.85
N GLU A 455 10.81 9.61 -34.40
CA GLU A 455 10.55 8.25 -34.88
C GLU A 455 9.14 7.79 -34.49
N LEU A 456 8.78 7.98 -33.22
CA LEU A 456 7.45 7.68 -32.68
C LEU A 456 6.35 8.46 -33.40
N ILE A 457 6.50 9.78 -33.48
CA ILE A 457 5.49 10.67 -34.10
C ILE A 457 5.27 10.31 -35.57
N LYS A 458 6.34 9.98 -36.28
CA LYS A 458 6.26 9.56 -37.68
C LYS A 458 5.58 8.21 -37.84
N SER A 459 5.95 7.19 -37.06
CA SER A 459 5.31 5.86 -37.13
C SER A 459 3.81 5.89 -36.81
N LEU A 460 3.38 6.79 -35.93
CA LEU A 460 1.97 6.95 -35.56
C LEU A 460 1.17 7.87 -36.51
N ASP A 461 1.77 8.40 -37.58
CA ASP A 461 1.19 9.41 -38.49
C ASP A 461 0.71 10.70 -37.78
N PHE A 462 1.38 11.09 -36.68
CA PHE A 462 1.02 12.26 -35.88
C PHE A 462 1.74 13.55 -36.28
N GLU A 463 2.63 13.54 -37.27
CA GLU A 463 3.45 14.70 -37.68
C GLU A 463 2.60 15.95 -37.94
N LYS A 464 1.54 15.81 -38.74
CA LYS A 464 0.64 16.92 -39.08
C LYS A 464 -0.07 17.46 -37.84
N ILE A 465 -0.60 16.56 -37.00
CA ILE A 465 -1.32 16.91 -35.77
C ILE A 465 -0.41 17.70 -34.84
N VAL A 466 0.82 17.24 -34.63
CA VAL A 466 1.80 17.88 -33.74
C VAL A 466 2.18 19.27 -34.24
N ILE A 467 2.45 19.42 -35.55
CA ILE A 467 2.82 20.71 -36.13
C ILE A 467 1.67 21.73 -36.00
N GLU A 468 0.44 21.32 -36.31
CA GLU A 468 -0.73 22.20 -36.30
C GLU A 468 -1.19 22.57 -34.88
N ASN A 469 -0.97 21.71 -33.88
CA ASN A 469 -1.52 21.87 -32.53
C ASN A 469 -0.48 22.16 -31.44
N LYS A 470 0.81 22.34 -31.76
CA LYS A 470 1.85 22.55 -30.73
C LYS A 470 1.52 23.67 -29.73
N ALA A 471 1.17 24.86 -30.23
CA ALA A 471 0.78 25.99 -29.38
C ALA A 471 -0.54 25.73 -28.62
N ILE A 472 -1.42 24.89 -29.19
CA ILE A 472 -2.68 24.50 -28.54
C ILE A 472 -2.42 23.56 -27.37
N PHE A 473 -1.43 22.67 -27.45
CA PHE A 473 -1.05 21.79 -26.34
C PHE A 473 -0.51 22.59 -25.15
N GLU A 474 0.42 23.52 -25.41
CA GLU A 474 0.98 24.41 -24.37
C GLU A 474 -0.12 25.25 -23.72
N LYS A 475 -1.00 25.84 -24.54
CA LYS A 475 -2.15 26.60 -24.04
C LYS A 475 -3.12 25.73 -23.24
N PHE A 476 -3.42 24.51 -23.69
CA PHE A 476 -4.31 23.60 -22.98
C PHE A 476 -3.80 23.30 -21.56
N ILE A 477 -2.49 23.06 -21.42
CA ILE A 477 -1.89 22.77 -20.10
C ILE A 477 -1.95 24.01 -19.20
N GLN A 478 -1.68 25.20 -19.75
CA GLN A 478 -1.78 26.45 -19.00
C GLN A 478 -3.22 26.73 -18.55
N ASP A 479 -4.18 26.63 -19.48
CA ASP A 479 -5.62 26.79 -19.21
C ASP A 479 -6.09 25.77 -18.15
N LEU A 480 -5.59 24.52 -18.20
CA LEU A 480 -5.87 23.50 -17.20
C LEU A 480 -5.32 23.87 -15.81
N LYS A 481 -4.04 24.26 -15.72
CA LYS A 481 -3.42 24.71 -14.46
C LYS A 481 -4.17 25.89 -13.83
N GLU A 482 -4.55 26.87 -14.65
CA GLU A 482 -5.34 28.03 -14.22
C GLU A 482 -6.73 27.61 -13.74
N SER A 483 -7.42 26.73 -14.47
CA SER A 483 -8.75 26.24 -14.08
C SER A 483 -8.74 25.45 -12.77
N ILE A 484 -7.71 24.61 -12.55
CA ILE A 484 -7.52 23.86 -11.30
C ILE A 484 -7.27 24.85 -10.16
N SER A 485 -6.33 25.78 -10.34
CA SER A 485 -5.98 26.78 -9.32
C SER A 485 -7.17 27.66 -8.95
N ALA A 486 -7.96 28.10 -9.94
CA ALA A 486 -9.17 28.88 -9.73
C ALA A 486 -10.26 28.08 -9.01
N LYS A 487 -10.46 26.79 -9.36
CA LYS A 487 -11.42 25.92 -8.66
C LYS A 487 -11.02 25.68 -7.21
N ILE A 488 -9.75 25.38 -6.95
CA ILE A 488 -9.20 25.24 -5.60
C ILE A 488 -9.43 26.53 -4.81
N GLY A 489 -9.04 27.68 -5.37
CA GLY A 489 -9.21 28.99 -4.73
C GLY A 489 -10.67 29.28 -4.37
N LYS A 490 -11.60 29.02 -5.30
CA LYS A 490 -13.04 29.19 -5.08
C LYS A 490 -13.58 28.26 -3.99
N GLN A 491 -13.25 26.97 -4.03
CA GLN A 491 -13.71 26.00 -3.04
C GLN A 491 -13.18 26.35 -1.64
N LYS A 492 -11.90 26.71 -1.51
CA LYS A 492 -11.33 27.15 -0.23
C LYS A 492 -11.97 28.45 0.29
N LEU A 493 -12.34 29.36 -0.61
CA LEU A 493 -13.00 30.62 -0.25
C LEU A 493 -14.41 30.36 0.28
N GLU A 494 -15.18 29.50 -0.39
CA GLU A 494 -16.56 29.14 -0.05
C GLU A 494 -16.66 28.15 1.13
N ALA A 495 -15.57 27.46 1.48
CA ALA A 495 -15.55 26.50 2.58
C ALA A 495 -15.91 27.15 3.92
N ALA A 496 -16.85 26.56 4.65
CA ALA A 496 -17.18 26.96 6.00
C ALA A 496 -16.09 26.51 6.98
N LEU A 497 -15.91 27.27 8.07
CA LEU A 497 -15.08 26.83 9.19
C LEU A 497 -15.74 25.62 9.87
N SER A 498 -14.91 24.69 10.33
CA SER A 498 -15.33 23.46 11.00
C SER A 498 -15.52 23.71 12.48
N ASP A 499 -16.75 23.52 12.97
CA ASP A 499 -17.10 23.67 14.38
C ASP A 499 -16.30 22.70 15.27
N GLU A 500 -16.03 21.48 14.78
CA GLU A 500 -15.24 20.48 15.50
C GLU A 500 -13.80 20.96 15.70
N LYS A 501 -13.17 21.48 14.65
CA LYS A 501 -11.79 22.01 14.74
C LYS A 501 -11.68 23.24 15.64
N ILE A 502 -12.68 24.13 15.56
CA ILE A 502 -12.77 25.30 16.45
C ILE A 502 -12.85 24.82 17.91
N LYS A 503 -13.73 23.86 18.20
CA LYS A 503 -13.89 23.32 19.55
C LYS A 503 -12.61 22.67 20.09
N VAL A 504 -11.90 21.89 19.26
CA VAL A 504 -10.60 21.30 19.63
C VAL A 504 -9.57 22.39 19.96
N PHE A 505 -9.49 23.45 19.15
CA PHE A 505 -8.64 24.61 19.43
C PHE A 505 -9.00 25.28 20.77
N GLU A 506 -10.29 25.48 21.05
CA GLU A 506 -10.76 26.10 22.30
C GLU A 506 -10.44 25.25 23.54
N GLU A 507 -10.69 23.95 23.47
CA GLU A 507 -10.39 22.99 24.55
C GLU A 507 -8.88 22.92 24.85
N ASN A 508 -8.04 22.83 23.81
CA ASN A 508 -6.60 22.81 23.96
C ASN A 508 -6.04 24.15 24.45
N THR A 509 -6.57 25.27 23.95
CA THR A 509 -6.23 26.61 24.44
C THR A 509 -6.53 26.74 25.92
N ASN A 510 -7.74 26.38 26.36
CA ASN A 510 -8.11 26.42 27.77
C ASN A 510 -7.14 25.58 28.61
N ARG A 511 -6.87 24.33 28.21
CA ARG A 511 -5.95 23.44 28.91
C ARG A 511 -4.55 24.02 29.04
N ILE A 512 -3.97 24.55 27.96
CA ILE A 512 -2.60 25.07 27.92
C ILE A 512 -2.47 26.34 28.79
N ILE A 513 -3.40 27.28 28.66
CA ILE A 513 -3.36 28.54 29.40
C ILE A 513 -3.61 28.31 30.90
N VAL A 514 -4.57 27.45 31.27
CA VAL A 514 -4.81 27.07 32.67
C VAL A 514 -3.59 26.38 33.27
N ASP A 515 -2.98 25.42 32.56
CA ASP A 515 -1.74 24.77 33.03
C ASP A 515 -0.62 25.79 33.24
N ALA A 516 -0.47 26.74 32.31
CA ALA A 516 0.55 27.79 32.41
C ALA A 516 0.38 28.68 33.65
N PHE A 517 -0.83 29.13 33.96
CA PHE A 517 -1.09 29.89 35.19
C PHE A 517 -0.95 29.03 36.45
N SER A 518 -1.39 27.78 36.42
CA SER A 518 -1.41 26.89 37.60
C SER A 518 -0.02 26.67 38.21
N LYS A 519 1.04 26.70 37.37
CA LYS A 519 2.45 26.61 37.78
C LYS A 519 2.87 27.71 38.75
N TYR A 520 2.11 28.81 38.81
CA TYR A 520 2.39 29.99 39.63
C TYR A 520 1.38 30.20 40.77
N ASN A 521 0.38 29.33 40.96
CA ASN A 521 -0.65 29.51 42.00
C ASN A 521 -0.07 29.63 43.42
N SER A 522 1.08 29.01 43.68
CA SER A 522 1.74 29.01 44.99
C SER A 522 2.46 30.32 45.34
N ILE A 523 2.59 31.26 44.40
CA ILE A 523 3.33 32.51 44.57
C ILE A 523 2.42 33.75 44.58
N TYR A 524 1.11 33.57 44.76
CA TYR A 524 0.15 34.66 44.87
C TYR A 524 -0.57 34.67 46.22
N ASN A 525 -0.92 35.86 46.69
CA ASN A 525 -1.84 36.04 47.81
C ASN A 525 -3.30 35.92 47.32
N ILE A 526 -4.19 35.48 48.23
CA ILE A 526 -5.62 35.29 47.93
C ILE A 526 -6.36 36.63 47.93
N GLU A 527 -6.02 37.52 48.87
CA GLU A 527 -6.64 38.83 49.01
C GLU A 527 -5.74 39.93 48.44
N GLN A 528 -6.38 40.97 47.89
CA GLN A 528 -5.69 42.13 47.35
C GLN A 528 -5.09 43.01 48.47
N HIS A 529 -3.98 43.67 48.16
CA HIS A 529 -3.30 44.59 49.08
C HIS A 529 -4.10 45.89 49.29
N THR A 530 -4.13 46.40 50.53
CA THR A 530 -4.75 47.70 50.86
C THR A 530 -4.01 48.89 50.25
N GLU A 531 -2.68 48.81 50.15
CA GLU A 531 -1.84 49.81 49.50
C GLU A 531 -1.01 49.20 48.36
N ILE A 532 -1.39 49.54 47.13
CA ILE A 532 -0.77 49.05 45.89
C ILE A 532 0.27 50.05 45.37
N ASP A 533 1.36 49.55 44.81
CA ASP A 533 2.32 50.35 44.06
C ASP A 533 1.84 50.54 42.62
N ASP A 534 1.24 51.70 42.32
CA ASP A 534 0.74 52.01 40.97
C ASP A 534 1.84 52.00 39.90
N ARG A 535 3.11 52.15 40.27
CA ARG A 535 4.25 52.15 39.34
C ARG A 535 4.68 50.75 38.91
N LEU A 536 4.18 49.69 39.58
CA LEU A 536 4.62 48.30 39.39
C LEU A 536 3.49 47.37 38.95
N LYS A 537 2.44 47.93 38.37
CA LYS A 537 1.39 47.13 37.73
C LYS A 537 1.95 46.50 36.47
N LEU A 538 1.95 45.18 36.43
CA LEU A 538 2.38 44.41 35.27
C LEU A 538 1.18 43.69 34.67
N THR A 539 1.00 43.91 33.38
CA THR A 539 -0.14 43.39 32.63
C THR A 539 0.31 42.18 31.80
N ILE A 540 -0.45 41.10 31.89
CA ILE A 540 -0.28 39.89 31.09
C ILE A 540 -1.55 39.72 30.27
N ASN A 541 -1.39 39.78 28.96
CA ASN A 541 -2.49 39.68 28.01
C ASN A 541 -2.34 38.46 27.12
N GLY A 542 -3.43 38.09 26.48
CA GLY A 542 -3.40 37.19 25.33
C GLY A 542 -2.83 37.86 24.06
N GLY A 543 -3.24 37.38 22.90
CA GLY A 543 -2.82 37.91 21.61
C GLY A 543 -3.78 37.58 20.48
N VAL A 544 -3.51 38.18 19.33
CA VAL A 544 -4.22 37.91 18.07
C VAL A 544 -3.18 37.61 16.98
N THR A 545 -3.45 36.62 16.14
CA THR A 545 -2.58 36.22 15.02
C THR A 545 -3.39 35.81 13.79
N LEU A 546 -2.70 35.61 12.67
CA LEU A 546 -3.28 35.11 11.42
C LEU A 546 -2.83 33.67 11.17
N LEU A 547 -3.80 32.79 10.94
CA LEU A 547 -3.54 31.42 10.48
C LEU A 547 -4.18 31.18 9.11
N PRO A 548 -3.68 30.21 8.32
CA PRO A 548 -4.35 29.79 7.08
C PRO A 548 -5.78 29.33 7.37
N LYS A 549 -6.76 29.77 6.57
CA LYS A 549 -8.16 29.32 6.69
C LYS A 549 -8.27 27.80 6.62
N SER A 550 -7.46 27.17 5.78
CA SER A 550 -7.39 25.72 5.60
C SER A 550 -7.05 24.93 6.87
N ALA A 551 -6.46 25.57 7.88
CA ALA A 551 -6.26 24.94 9.18
C ALA A 551 -7.59 24.60 9.87
N PHE A 552 -8.62 25.42 9.67
CA PHE A 552 -9.92 25.34 10.32
C PHE A 552 -11.07 24.93 9.40
N THR A 553 -10.81 24.51 8.16
CA THR A 553 -11.84 23.97 7.25
C THR A 553 -11.68 22.47 7.05
N ASP A 554 -12.77 21.77 6.73
CA ASP A 554 -12.74 20.34 6.38
C ASP A 554 -12.48 20.13 4.88
N GLY A 555 -11.87 19.00 4.51
CA GLY A 555 -11.62 18.62 3.11
C GLY A 555 -10.41 19.28 2.44
N ASP A 556 -9.57 20.02 3.17
CA ASP A 556 -8.28 20.52 2.70
C ASP A 556 -7.11 19.80 3.39
N ILE A 557 -5.87 20.13 3.01
CA ILE A 557 -4.64 19.60 3.61
C ILE A 557 -4.66 19.85 5.12
N GLN A 558 -4.46 18.79 5.90
CA GLN A 558 -4.41 18.87 7.36
C GLN A 558 -3.20 19.70 7.82
N HIS A 559 -3.44 20.65 8.72
CA HIS A 559 -2.39 21.43 9.37
C HIS A 559 -2.10 20.82 10.73
N MET A 560 -0.86 20.42 10.97
CA MET A 560 -0.45 19.93 12.28
C MET A 560 -0.34 21.10 13.29
N PHE A 561 -0.75 20.85 14.54
CA PHE A 561 -0.64 21.77 15.68
C PHE A 561 -1.35 23.13 15.52
N TYR A 562 -2.31 23.23 14.60
CA TYR A 562 -3.12 24.45 14.42
C TYR A 562 -3.86 24.85 15.71
N ASP A 563 -4.15 23.86 16.55
CA ASP A 563 -4.92 23.92 17.78
C ASP A 563 -4.09 24.26 19.03
N THR A 564 -2.75 24.13 18.97
CA THR A 564 -1.87 24.29 20.16
C THR A 564 -0.83 25.38 20.02
N VAL A 565 -0.23 25.58 18.83
CA VAL A 565 0.96 26.44 18.63
C VAL A 565 0.76 27.85 19.18
N PHE A 566 -0.41 28.45 18.93
CA PHE A 566 -0.64 29.83 19.37
C PHE A 566 -0.82 29.97 20.88
N ALA A 567 -1.52 29.01 21.50
CA ALA A 567 -1.70 28.98 22.95
C ALA A 567 -0.36 28.72 23.67
N GLU A 568 0.48 27.83 23.13
CA GLU A 568 1.84 27.57 23.66
C GLU A 568 2.71 28.82 23.57
N GLN A 569 2.66 29.54 22.45
CA GLN A 569 3.38 30.81 22.30
C GLN A 569 2.93 31.83 23.37
N ILE A 570 1.63 31.98 23.64
CA ILE A 570 1.15 32.89 24.69
C ILE A 570 1.57 32.42 26.08
N ALA A 571 1.49 31.11 26.35
CA ALA A 571 1.90 30.53 27.61
C ALA A 571 3.39 30.81 27.91
N GLU A 572 4.26 30.66 26.91
CA GLU A 572 5.69 30.90 27.07
C GLU A 572 6.05 32.39 27.15
N TYR A 573 5.64 33.16 26.14
CA TYR A 573 6.11 34.53 25.96
C TYR A 573 5.36 35.56 26.80
N ASN A 574 4.11 35.28 27.18
CA ASN A 574 3.31 36.20 27.98
C ASN A 574 3.24 35.74 29.43
N ILE A 575 2.86 34.48 29.70
CA ILE A 575 2.65 34.02 31.08
C ILE A 575 4.00 33.69 31.76
N GLN A 576 4.73 32.71 31.22
CA GLN A 576 5.95 32.19 31.82
C GLN A 576 7.13 33.17 31.78
N LYS A 577 7.04 34.21 30.95
CA LYS A 577 8.01 35.31 30.93
C LYS A 577 7.64 36.42 31.90
N PHE A 578 6.42 36.97 31.83
CA PHE A 578 6.09 38.17 32.61
C PHE A 578 5.87 37.88 34.10
N ILE A 579 5.36 36.70 34.48
CA ILE A 579 5.16 36.36 35.90
C ILE A 579 6.48 36.35 36.67
N PRO A 580 7.54 35.59 36.28
CA PRO A 580 8.82 35.62 36.99
C PRO A 580 9.50 36.99 36.92
N ASN A 581 9.39 37.67 35.77
CA ASN A 581 9.94 39.02 35.61
C ASN A 581 9.31 40.04 36.56
N SER A 582 8.07 39.81 37.01
CA SER A 582 7.45 40.68 38.01
C SER A 582 8.24 40.78 39.31
N PHE A 583 8.92 39.70 39.72
CA PHE A 583 9.80 39.69 40.90
C PHE A 583 11.10 40.48 40.66
N LEU A 584 11.62 40.45 39.42
CA LEU A 584 12.83 41.19 39.06
C LEU A 584 12.62 42.70 39.11
N VAL A 585 11.42 43.17 38.75
CA VAL A 585 11.06 44.60 38.77
C VAL A 585 10.62 45.03 40.17
N SER A 586 10.03 44.13 40.96
CA SER A 586 9.52 44.45 42.30
C SER A 586 10.59 44.40 43.41
N LYS A 587 11.77 43.84 43.17
CA LYS A 587 12.87 43.75 44.16
C LYS A 587 13.22 45.09 44.80
N THR A 588 13.55 45.05 46.08
CA THR A 588 14.05 46.22 46.84
C THR A 588 15.56 46.19 46.99
N LYS A 589 16.15 45.00 47.10
CA LYS A 589 17.60 44.79 47.28
C LYS A 589 18.08 43.63 46.41
N ARG A 590 19.37 43.63 46.09
CA ARG A 590 20.03 42.57 45.31
C ARG A 590 21.39 42.25 45.90
N TYR A 591 21.66 40.96 46.10
CA TYR A 591 22.97 40.44 46.51
C TYR A 591 23.47 39.39 45.51
N LEU A 592 24.79 39.30 45.36
CA LEU A 592 25.45 38.29 44.53
C LEU A 592 26.33 37.42 45.42
N LEU A 593 25.98 36.12 45.55
CA LEU A 593 26.65 35.20 46.46
C LEU A 593 27.28 34.03 45.71
N ASN A 594 28.45 33.59 46.17
CA ASN A 594 29.11 32.38 45.69
C ASN A 594 28.55 31.12 46.37
N LYS A 595 28.99 29.95 45.91
CA LYS A 595 28.50 28.63 46.36
C LYS A 595 28.61 28.44 47.87
N ASP A 596 29.71 28.87 48.45
CA ASP A 596 30.02 28.64 49.85
C ASP A 596 29.22 29.56 50.79
N ASN A 597 28.79 30.72 50.28
CA ASN A 597 28.12 31.75 51.08
C ASN A 597 26.59 31.78 50.93
N ILE A 598 25.97 31.01 50.02
CA ILE A 598 24.50 31.04 49.83
C ILE A 598 23.74 30.69 51.12
N ILE A 599 24.10 29.58 51.77
CA ILE A 599 23.36 29.13 52.97
C ILE A 599 23.57 30.11 54.12
N ASN A 600 24.81 30.53 54.38
CA ASN A 600 25.12 31.52 55.41
C ASN A 600 24.44 32.86 55.14
N GLY A 601 24.36 33.27 53.87
CA GLY A 601 23.67 34.48 53.43
C GLY A 601 22.16 34.38 53.66
N LEU A 602 21.53 33.26 53.30
CA LEU A 602 20.12 32.99 53.60
C LEU A 602 19.85 32.96 55.10
N GLU A 603 20.71 32.36 55.91
CA GLU A 603 20.57 32.34 57.37
C GLU A 603 20.60 33.74 57.98
N LYS A 604 21.56 34.57 57.55
CA LYS A 604 21.65 35.95 58.01
C LYS A 604 20.45 36.78 57.57
N LEU A 605 20.01 36.60 56.33
CA LEU A 605 18.89 37.36 55.75
C LEU A 605 17.55 37.00 56.41
N ILE A 606 17.29 35.72 56.66
CA ILE A 606 16.03 35.20 57.22
C ILE A 606 15.97 35.39 58.74
N GLY A 607 17.10 35.23 59.45
CA GLY A 607 17.17 35.33 60.90
C GLY A 607 16.18 34.38 61.60
N ASN A 608 15.37 34.93 62.52
CA ASN A 608 14.36 34.17 63.28
C ASN A 608 12.93 34.32 62.72
N ASN A 609 12.76 34.82 61.50
CA ASN A 609 11.44 35.07 60.94
C ASN A 609 10.84 33.77 60.35
N GLN A 610 9.65 33.40 60.84
CA GLN A 610 8.97 32.16 60.47
C GLN A 610 8.01 32.31 59.28
N ASN A 611 7.70 33.55 58.85
CA ASN A 611 6.71 33.82 57.80
C ASN A 611 7.35 34.10 56.42
N ILE A 612 8.40 33.35 56.09
CA ILE A 612 9.22 33.56 54.89
C ILE A 612 8.92 32.52 53.82
N ILE A 613 9.09 32.94 52.57
CA ILE A 613 9.10 32.10 51.38
C ILE A 613 10.34 32.42 50.54
N ILE A 614 10.93 31.38 49.93
CA ILE A 614 12.01 31.52 48.96
C ILE A 614 11.45 31.10 47.61
N ILE A 615 11.45 31.99 46.64
CA ILE A 615 11.04 31.68 45.27
C ILE A 615 12.30 31.54 44.43
N GLY A 616 12.55 30.35 43.91
CA GLY A 616 13.65 30.12 42.99
C GLY A 616 13.17 29.98 41.55
N VAL A 617 13.74 30.81 40.68
CA VAL A 617 13.42 30.89 39.25
C VAL A 617 14.47 30.14 38.47
N ASN A 618 14.05 29.15 37.66
CA ASN A 618 14.93 28.30 36.83
C ASN A 618 16.17 27.81 37.60
N ILE A 619 15.95 27.15 38.75
CA ILE A 619 17.03 26.62 39.58
C ILE A 619 17.65 25.38 38.92
N ARG A 620 18.94 25.45 38.61
CA ARG A 620 19.74 24.33 38.08
C ARG A 620 20.14 23.35 39.18
N HIS A 621 20.63 22.18 38.78
CA HIS A 621 20.91 21.07 39.69
C HIS A 621 21.80 21.47 40.89
N ASP A 622 22.87 22.23 40.65
CA ASP A 622 23.85 22.60 41.70
C ASP A 622 23.22 23.45 42.82
N LEU A 623 22.54 24.54 42.45
CA LEU A 623 21.88 25.41 43.43
C LEU A 623 20.72 24.67 44.10
N ASN A 624 20.00 23.87 43.34
CA ASN A 624 18.91 23.06 43.86
C ASN A 624 19.41 22.09 44.95
N GLU A 625 20.50 21.36 44.68
CA GLU A 625 21.07 20.40 45.63
C GLU A 625 21.52 21.08 46.93
N ILE A 626 22.16 22.25 46.84
CA ILE A 626 22.60 23.04 48.01
C ILE A 626 21.42 23.43 48.90
N ILE A 627 20.34 23.96 48.32
CA ILE A 627 19.19 24.43 49.11
C ILE A 627 18.40 23.23 49.65
N THR A 628 18.22 22.18 48.86
CA THR A 628 17.40 21.01 49.27
C THR A 628 18.06 20.20 50.39
N LYS A 629 19.40 20.21 50.49
CA LYS A 629 20.14 19.61 51.63
C LYS A 629 20.19 20.50 52.87
N SER A 630 19.66 21.73 52.79
CA SER A 630 19.64 22.69 53.90
C SER A 630 18.30 22.72 54.62
N LYS A 631 18.22 23.45 55.74
CA LYS A 631 16.97 23.69 56.48
C LYS A 631 15.90 24.48 55.70
N PHE A 632 16.25 25.06 54.55
CA PHE A 632 15.35 25.89 53.76
C PHE A 632 14.54 25.13 52.70
N ALA A 633 14.71 23.81 52.60
CA ALA A 633 14.02 22.98 51.61
C ALA A 633 12.49 23.14 51.67
N ASN A 634 11.90 23.23 52.86
CA ASN A 634 10.45 23.29 53.05
C ASN A 634 9.82 24.65 52.72
N ILE A 635 10.63 25.70 52.59
CA ILE A 635 10.15 27.06 52.26
C ILE A 635 10.54 27.49 50.84
N LEU A 636 11.18 26.61 50.08
CA LEU A 636 11.56 26.83 48.69
C LEU A 636 10.41 26.45 47.76
N VAL A 637 9.94 27.43 46.99
CA VAL A 637 9.02 27.24 45.86
C VAL A 637 9.78 27.47 44.57
N LYS A 638 9.69 26.50 43.66
CA LYS A 638 10.39 26.54 42.37
C LYS A 638 9.40 26.94 41.29
N ILE A 639 9.74 27.94 40.50
CA ILE A 639 8.92 28.37 39.37
C ILE A 639 9.74 28.37 38.07
N PRO A 640 9.14 27.98 36.94
CA PRO A 640 9.77 28.09 35.65
C PRO A 640 9.74 29.54 35.13
N SER A 641 10.70 29.88 34.27
CA SER A 641 10.69 31.10 33.46
C SER A 641 11.12 30.76 32.03
N TYR A 642 10.46 31.35 31.04
CA TYR A 642 10.86 31.21 29.64
C TYR A 642 12.15 31.98 29.32
N GLU A 643 12.50 32.99 30.11
CA GLU A 643 13.67 33.83 29.85
C GLU A 643 14.97 33.17 30.34
N SER A 644 15.79 32.72 29.40
CA SER A 644 17.06 32.01 29.64
C SER A 644 18.12 32.82 30.41
N ASN A 645 17.95 34.14 30.51
CA ASN A 645 18.85 35.01 31.27
C ASN A 645 18.52 35.05 32.77
N VAL A 646 17.38 34.49 33.18
CA VAL A 646 16.91 34.44 34.57
C VAL A 646 17.05 33.00 35.09
N GLU A 647 18.29 32.58 35.33
CA GLU A 647 18.66 31.26 35.87
C GLU A 647 19.31 31.40 37.24
N ASP A 648 19.06 30.44 38.14
CA ASP A 648 19.63 30.40 39.49
C ASP A 648 19.42 31.69 40.30
N VAL A 649 18.22 32.28 40.19
CA VAL A 649 17.84 33.47 40.95
C VAL A 649 16.88 33.07 42.06
N LEU A 650 17.17 33.52 43.28
CA LEU A 650 16.29 33.36 44.43
C LEU A 650 15.70 34.73 44.82
N PHE A 651 14.41 34.75 45.15
CA PHE A 651 13.76 35.87 45.80
C PHE A 651 13.34 35.45 47.21
N VAL A 652 13.78 36.20 48.21
CA VAL A 652 13.41 35.97 49.61
C VAL A 652 12.54 37.12 50.07
N LEU A 653 11.36 36.78 50.60
CA LEU A 653 10.36 37.73 51.05
C LEU A 653 9.44 37.11 52.11
N ASN A 654 8.68 37.96 52.80
CA ASN A 654 7.59 37.52 53.64
C ASN A 654 6.41 37.06 52.78
N LYS A 655 5.67 36.04 53.22
CA LYS A 655 4.46 35.59 52.49
C LYS A 655 3.44 36.71 52.28
N ILE A 656 3.32 37.64 53.23
CA ILE A 656 2.44 38.82 53.12
C ILE A 656 2.85 39.82 52.03
N ASP A 657 4.09 39.76 51.56
CA ASP A 657 4.60 40.65 50.49
C ASP A 657 4.50 39.99 49.10
N LEU A 658 3.95 38.77 49.00
CA LEU A 658 3.65 38.13 47.71
C LEU A 658 2.65 38.97 46.89
N PRO A 659 2.76 38.93 45.55
CA PRO A 659 1.84 39.67 44.69
C PRO A 659 0.42 39.09 44.72
N TYR A 660 -0.55 39.90 44.34
CA TYR A 660 -1.91 39.46 44.02
C TYR A 660 -2.10 39.53 42.50
N ILE A 661 -2.79 38.54 41.90
CA ILE A 661 -3.12 38.55 40.48
C ILE A 661 -4.63 38.69 40.31
N GLU A 662 -5.05 39.68 39.51
CA GLU A 662 -6.46 39.91 39.18
C GLU A 662 -6.70 39.55 37.71
N HIS A 663 -7.67 38.67 37.46
CA HIS A 663 -8.14 38.35 36.12
C HIS A 663 -9.35 39.21 35.78
N LYS A 664 -9.15 40.25 34.97
CA LYS A 664 -10.20 41.22 34.63
C LYS A 664 -11.05 40.76 33.46
N GLU A 665 -12.31 41.13 33.50
CA GLU A 665 -13.19 41.01 32.34
C GLU A 665 -12.74 41.96 31.22
N ILE A 666 -12.91 41.49 29.99
CA ILE A 666 -12.62 42.24 28.77
C ILE A 666 -13.79 43.18 28.48
N GLN A 667 -13.50 44.34 27.87
CA GLN A 667 -14.53 45.33 27.55
C GLN A 667 -15.54 44.76 26.54
N GLU A 668 -16.84 45.02 26.73
CA GLU A 668 -17.90 44.56 25.82
C GLU A 668 -17.64 44.93 24.35
N LYS A 669 -17.10 46.14 24.10
CA LYS A 669 -16.72 46.59 22.75
C LYS A 669 -15.68 45.69 22.07
N GLU A 670 -14.72 45.15 22.84
CA GLU A 670 -13.71 44.25 22.31
C GLU A 670 -14.28 42.84 22.09
N ILE A 671 -15.17 42.40 22.99
CA ILE A 671 -15.90 41.12 22.86
C ILE A 671 -16.73 41.10 21.57
N GLU A 672 -17.51 42.16 21.31
CA GLU A 672 -18.31 42.29 20.10
C GLU A 672 -17.44 42.40 18.84
N ARG A 673 -16.40 43.25 18.87
CA ARG A 673 -15.51 43.48 17.72
C ARG A 673 -14.78 42.22 17.28
N PHE A 674 -14.25 41.45 18.24
CA PHE A 674 -13.49 40.24 17.97
C PHE A 674 -14.32 38.96 18.12
N LYS A 675 -15.66 39.07 18.23
CA LYS A 675 -16.60 37.94 18.33
C LYS A 675 -16.11 36.89 19.34
N LEU A 676 -15.71 37.36 20.52
CA LEU A 676 -15.02 36.56 21.54
C LEU A 676 -15.99 35.63 22.28
N ASN A 677 -15.67 34.35 22.33
CA ASN A 677 -16.37 33.36 23.15
C ASN A 677 -15.61 33.13 24.46
N LYS A 678 -16.31 33.16 25.59
CA LYS A 678 -15.70 32.87 26.90
C LYS A 678 -15.52 31.37 27.05
N ILE A 679 -14.27 30.92 27.20
CA ILE A 679 -13.89 29.49 27.32
C ILE A 679 -13.49 29.10 28.74
N ASN A 680 -13.16 30.08 29.60
CA ASN A 680 -12.89 29.86 31.02
C ASN A 680 -13.43 31.00 31.88
N GLU A 681 -14.24 30.66 32.89
CA GLU A 681 -14.83 31.63 33.82
C GLU A 681 -13.83 32.15 34.85
N GLU A 682 -12.94 31.31 35.38
CA GLU A 682 -12.01 31.69 36.46
C GLU A 682 -10.94 32.67 35.99
N LEU A 683 -10.41 32.45 34.78
CA LEU A 683 -9.34 33.28 34.20
C LEU A 683 -9.88 34.44 33.35
N ASN A 684 -11.20 34.53 33.14
CA ASN A 684 -11.80 35.38 32.12
C ASN A 684 -11.10 35.23 30.76
N LEU A 685 -10.95 33.97 30.32
CA LEU A 685 -10.28 33.61 29.07
C LEU A 685 -11.29 33.51 27.94
N TYR A 686 -10.98 34.17 26.83
CA TYR A 686 -11.79 34.19 25.63
C TYR A 686 -11.01 33.71 24.41
N SER A 687 -11.70 33.13 23.45
CA SER A 687 -11.16 32.75 22.14
C SER A 687 -12.10 33.12 21.01
N SER A 688 -11.55 33.35 19.83
CA SER A 688 -12.35 33.43 18.60
C SER A 688 -11.54 33.06 17.37
N ILE A 689 -12.23 32.54 16.36
CA ILE A 689 -11.69 32.29 15.04
C ILE A 689 -12.62 32.98 14.03
N ILE A 690 -12.12 34.00 13.36
CA ILE A 690 -12.88 34.83 12.43
C ILE A 690 -12.39 34.61 11.00
N ASP A 691 -13.31 34.28 10.11
CA ASP A 691 -13.04 34.25 8.67
C ASP A 691 -12.95 35.67 8.09
N LEU A 692 -11.73 36.13 7.81
CA LEU A 692 -11.47 37.45 7.23
C LEU A 692 -11.91 37.57 5.77
N ASN A 693 -12.31 36.47 5.13
CA ASN A 693 -12.65 36.43 3.70
C ASN A 693 -14.14 36.71 3.43
N THR A 694 -14.90 36.97 4.48
CA THR A 694 -16.32 37.32 4.39
C THR A 694 -16.51 38.85 4.29
N PRO A 695 -17.55 39.34 3.58
CA PRO A 695 -17.81 40.78 3.47
C PRO A 695 -18.01 41.48 4.82
N GLU A 696 -18.54 40.75 5.82
CA GLU A 696 -18.82 41.26 7.16
C GLU A 696 -17.55 41.61 7.95
N ASN A 697 -16.44 40.93 7.69
CA ASN A 697 -15.18 41.11 8.44
C ASN A 697 -14.13 41.92 7.65
N LYS A 698 -14.56 42.67 6.62
CA LYS A 698 -13.66 43.44 5.75
C LYS A 698 -12.85 44.49 6.51
N ASP A 699 -13.46 45.18 7.46
CA ASP A 699 -12.78 46.19 8.28
C ASP A 699 -11.60 45.58 9.05
N LEU A 700 -11.78 44.38 9.63
CA LEU A 700 -10.70 43.63 10.30
C LEU A 700 -9.61 43.21 9.30
N LYS A 701 -9.98 42.81 8.08
CA LYS A 701 -9.03 42.42 7.04
C LYS A 701 -8.14 43.60 6.62
N ASP A 702 -8.71 44.79 6.46
CA ASP A 702 -8.00 45.99 6.02
C ASP A 702 -6.95 46.45 7.05
N GLU A 703 -7.18 46.23 8.35
CA GLU A 703 -6.21 46.51 9.43
C GLU A 703 -4.90 45.71 9.28
N TRP A 704 -5.00 44.47 8.80
CA TRP A 704 -3.84 43.59 8.58
C TRP A 704 -3.03 43.94 7.33
N LYS A 705 -3.53 44.83 6.45
CA LYS A 705 -2.84 45.29 5.22
C LYS A 705 -2.34 44.14 4.32
N LEU A 706 -3.15 43.10 4.16
CA LEU A 706 -2.79 41.87 3.45
C LEU A 706 -2.52 42.07 1.94
N ASP A 707 -3.03 43.16 1.35
CA ASP A 707 -2.92 43.46 -0.10
C ASP A 707 -1.48 43.73 -0.61
N LYS A 708 -0.46 43.67 0.25
CA LYS A 708 0.96 43.93 -0.10
C LYS A 708 1.84 42.67 -0.15
N GLU A 709 1.31 41.49 0.16
CA GLU A 709 2.09 40.25 0.15
C GLU A 709 1.94 39.51 -1.20
N ASN A 710 3.06 39.30 -1.89
CA ASN A 710 3.12 38.67 -3.24
C ASN A 710 2.95 37.14 -3.24
N ASN A 711 2.64 36.51 -2.11
CA ASN A 711 2.46 35.06 -2.05
C ASN A 711 0.98 34.72 -2.17
N ASN A 712 0.62 34.10 -3.31
CA ASN A 712 -0.61 33.33 -3.51
C ASN A 712 -1.11 32.70 -2.19
N LEU A 713 -2.37 32.96 -1.82
CA LEU A 713 -3.27 32.23 -0.88
C LEU A 713 -3.94 33.16 0.16
N ASP A 714 -4.77 34.10 -0.33
CA ASP A 714 -5.51 35.15 0.39
C ASP A 714 -6.44 34.69 1.53
N LEU A 715 -6.55 33.39 1.79
CA LEU A 715 -7.51 32.85 2.75
C LEU A 715 -6.88 32.71 4.13
N LYS A 716 -7.02 33.77 4.92
CA LYS A 716 -6.60 33.80 6.32
C LYS A 716 -7.81 33.84 7.25
N VAL A 717 -7.62 33.27 8.44
CA VAL A 717 -8.50 33.48 9.58
C VAL A 717 -7.73 34.26 10.64
N GLN A 718 -8.43 35.14 11.34
CA GLN A 718 -7.91 35.76 12.54
C GLN A 718 -8.19 34.84 13.71
N VAL A 719 -7.15 34.50 14.46
CA VAL A 719 -7.24 33.68 15.66
C VAL A 719 -6.92 34.55 16.86
N SER A 720 -7.84 34.60 17.81
CA SER A 720 -7.75 35.42 19.01
C SER A 720 -7.76 34.52 20.24
N ILE A 721 -6.82 34.76 21.15
CA ILE A 721 -6.83 34.22 22.52
C ILE A 721 -6.67 35.44 23.42
N VAL A 722 -7.71 35.82 24.16
CA VAL A 722 -7.76 37.11 24.86
C VAL A 722 -8.08 36.89 26.33
N PHE A 723 -7.26 37.48 27.19
CA PHE A 723 -7.47 37.61 28.63
C PHE A 723 -6.66 38.82 29.12
N LEU A 724 -7.00 39.34 30.29
CA LEU A 724 -6.30 40.44 30.94
C LEU A 724 -6.02 40.08 32.39
N ALA A 725 -4.77 39.73 32.70
CA ALA A 725 -4.33 39.50 34.06
C ALA A 725 -3.40 40.62 34.53
N ILE A 726 -3.63 41.17 35.72
CA ILE A 726 -2.82 42.24 36.30
C ILE A 726 -2.19 41.78 37.60
N ILE A 727 -0.86 41.88 37.67
CA ILE A 727 -0.09 41.61 38.89
C ILE A 727 0.04 42.89 39.70
N TYR A 728 -0.41 42.83 40.96
CA TYR A 728 -0.36 43.91 41.92
C TYR A 728 0.66 43.62 43.03
N TRP A 729 1.60 44.55 43.18
CA TRP A 729 2.58 44.55 44.27
C TRP A 729 2.20 45.55 45.35
N LYS A 730 2.45 45.17 46.61
CA LYS A 730 2.31 46.05 47.76
C LYS A 730 3.30 47.23 47.68
N LYS A 731 2.86 48.41 48.10
CA LYS A 731 3.69 49.63 48.08
C LYS A 731 4.89 49.55 49.03
N GLN A 732 4.65 49.16 50.27
CA GLN A 732 5.70 48.91 51.25
C GLN A 732 5.99 47.40 51.35
N ARG A 733 6.96 46.94 50.59
CA ARG A 733 7.39 45.53 50.53
C ARG A 733 8.88 45.41 50.78
N ASP A 734 9.34 44.22 51.18
CA ASP A 734 10.76 43.90 51.24
C ASP A 734 11.03 42.59 50.50
N ILE A 735 11.69 42.69 49.34
CA ILE A 735 11.94 41.57 48.43
C ILE A 735 13.41 41.60 48.06
N ILE A 736 14.14 40.59 48.52
CA ILE A 736 15.58 40.51 48.32
C ILE A 736 15.88 39.49 47.24
N GLN A 737 16.50 39.96 46.15
CA GLN A 737 17.02 39.09 45.08
C GLN A 737 18.42 38.59 45.45
N ILE A 738 18.64 37.28 45.41
CA ILE A 738 19.95 36.65 45.53
C ILE A 738 20.28 35.99 44.20
N ASN A 739 21.38 36.43 43.60
CA ASN A 739 21.95 35.79 42.42
C ASN A 739 23.06 34.83 42.82
N PHE A 740 23.10 33.69 42.13
CA PHE A 740 24.21 32.78 42.24
C PHE A 740 25.36 33.20 41.32
N ALA A 741 26.54 33.45 41.91
CA ALA A 741 27.75 33.82 41.19
C ALA A 741 28.29 32.63 40.40
N SER A 742 28.36 32.77 39.08
CA SER A 742 28.92 31.80 38.15
C SER A 742 30.32 32.24 37.73
N GLN A 743 31.25 31.29 37.65
CA GLN A 743 32.58 31.53 37.08
C GLN A 743 32.54 31.76 35.56
N TYR A 744 31.41 31.46 34.92
CA TYR A 744 31.24 31.49 33.47
C TYR A 744 30.48 32.73 32.95
N LYS A 745 29.97 33.60 33.84
CA LYS A 745 29.20 34.81 33.47
C LYS A 745 29.63 36.00 34.34
N GLU A 746 29.90 37.15 33.73
CA GLU A 746 30.14 38.42 34.44
C GLU A 746 28.81 38.91 35.06
N GLN A 747 28.69 38.93 36.40
CA GLN A 747 27.41 39.20 37.09
C GLN A 747 27.45 40.39 38.08
N GLY A 748 28.58 41.11 38.13
CA GLY A 748 28.87 42.19 39.07
C GLY A 748 29.82 41.77 40.20
N ILE A 749 29.99 42.66 41.18
CA ILE A 749 30.84 42.43 42.36
C ILE A 749 30.10 41.53 43.35
N GLN A 750 30.78 40.51 43.88
CA GLN A 750 30.22 39.62 44.90
C GLN A 750 30.02 40.38 46.21
N SER A 751 28.86 40.20 46.84
CA SER A 751 28.53 40.85 48.11
C SER A 751 29.22 40.14 49.27
N GLU A 752 29.75 40.90 50.22
CA GLU A 752 30.26 40.32 51.46
C GLU A 752 29.13 39.90 52.39
N LEU A 753 29.33 38.86 53.20
CA LEU A 753 28.33 38.43 54.19
C LEU A 753 27.99 39.54 55.19
N SER A 754 28.91 40.47 55.46
CA SER A 754 28.73 41.65 56.31
C SER A 754 27.66 42.60 55.79
N GLU A 755 27.54 42.76 54.47
CA GLU A 755 26.64 43.69 53.76
C GLU A 755 25.18 43.21 53.67
N ILE A 756 24.94 41.93 53.97
CA ILE A 756 23.59 41.35 53.94
C ILE A 756 22.78 41.88 55.11
N GLU A 757 21.69 42.58 54.81
CA GLU A 757 20.73 43.08 55.78
C GLU A 757 19.63 42.05 56.05
N ILE A 758 19.12 42.04 57.29
CA ILE A 758 18.03 41.15 57.70
C ILE A 758 16.73 41.61 57.04
N LEU A 759 15.93 40.66 56.55
CA LEU A 759 14.60 40.90 55.98
C LEU A 759 13.68 41.58 57.02
N ARG A 760 12.86 42.54 56.59
CA ARG A 760 11.86 43.20 57.45
C ARG A 760 11.03 42.16 58.22
N ASN A 761 10.95 42.31 59.54
CA ASN A 761 10.26 41.37 60.43
C ASN A 761 9.01 42.04 61.05
N ASP A 762 7.87 41.86 60.38
CA ASP A 762 6.62 42.57 60.70
C ASP A 762 5.97 42.12 62.03
N THR A 763 6.50 41.07 62.66
CA THR A 763 6.06 40.61 63.99
C THR A 763 6.40 41.58 65.13
N LYS A 764 7.36 42.51 64.94
CA LYS A 764 7.77 43.47 65.98
C LYS A 764 7.01 44.80 65.97
N GLN A 765 6.26 45.13 64.91
CA GLN A 765 5.63 46.45 64.79
C GLN A 765 4.32 46.58 65.58
N LYS A 766 3.60 45.49 65.89
CA LYS A 766 2.41 45.54 66.77
C LYS A 766 2.69 45.92 68.23
N LEU A 767 3.96 45.98 68.64
CA LEU A 767 4.37 46.43 69.99
C LEU A 767 4.81 47.90 70.03
N ALA A 768 5.01 48.56 68.88
CA ALA A 768 5.47 49.95 68.81
C ALA A 768 4.35 50.96 68.55
N ASP A 769 3.19 50.52 68.05
CA ASP A 769 2.03 51.42 67.80
C ASP A 769 1.10 51.58 69.01
N ASN A 770 1.47 51.06 70.19
CA ASN A 770 0.73 51.19 71.46
C ASN A 770 1.49 51.97 72.56
N THR A 771 2.43 52.84 72.16
CA THR A 771 3.05 53.88 72.99
C THR A 771 3.19 55.14 72.16
#